data_AF-A0A6V8HDE9-F1
#
_entry.id   AF-A0A6V8HDE9-F1
#
_cell.length_a   1.000
_cell.length_b   1.000
_cell.length_c   1.000
_cell.angle_alpha   90.00
_cell.angle_beta   90.00
_cell.angle_gamma   90.00
#
_symmetry.space_group_name_H-M   'P 1'
#
loop_
_entity.id
_entity.type
_entity.pdbx_description
1 polymer ?
#
loop_
_entity_poly.entity_id
_entity_poly.type
_entity_poly.pdbx_seq_one_letter_code
_entity_poly.pdbx_strand_id
1 'polypeptide(L)'
;MRRPALFNPAAKSWVAPTIQGHDVIKAFHEQLPGAQPTKLLSLDSLAKELGVKSVYLKDERSRYGLPAFKILGASWGAYRALALEVGLPLDAGIEALEEAMRSHQITLFTATDGNHGRAVARFASILSIPAEVHVPAGIHSSVVEKIEAEGAKVILSTEDYDKTVMIAHRAAQDAGGILVQDFAFDGYGEIPQWIVDGYLTMMREIDEQLPENIKPDVVVTPVGVGSLAQSVVSHFKRAGISTTILAVEPDTAACFYHSIQQGDIVPIHTSPTIMSGLCCGTVSTIAWPLLKSGVDATLTISDYEAHTAALDLQALGVDAGPCGSASLAALRRLTAADREQLELDSESVVVLLCTEGNRDYEVPRSIFPSDPVSLTQTLVQINSSNPSLGSVPGPGEIEIARYIKAWLEHRGIETHWIEPTKGRPSIVGVVRGSGGGKSLMLNGHIDTVTCLSYKGDPLSGEIKDGKLYGRGSGDMKGGIASALITLANAKSLGLRGDVIFTGVADEEATSIGTEEVLAAGWRADAAIVNEPTNLDIVRGHNGFVWLEVDIYGVAAHGSSYDLGVDAITKAGYFLVALDKYAKRIQKDDGTGVCPSVHASIIKGGEEASSYPDCCTVTLERRTLKGETPNTVKQEIQELLSGIASEDPSFKYDVRTTFDRSSYEISLDHPFMALVEQTVESVVGRKPAVTREKYWTDCALIGDVGIPVLLFGPHGEGIHSMEEFANVDSLEQTTQILTKIAKEFCK
;
A
#
# COMPACT_ATOMS: atom_id res chain seq x y z
N MET A 1 -17.51 2.63 3.15
CA MET A 1 -18.03 2.83 1.79
C MET A 1 -16.97 2.39 0.78
N ARG A 2 -17.24 1.41 -0.07
CA ARG A 2 -16.33 0.93 -1.13
C ARG A 2 -16.51 1.68 -2.45
N ARG A 3 -15.60 1.49 -3.42
CA ARG A 3 -15.78 2.02 -4.79
C ARG A 3 -17.12 1.54 -5.39
N PRO A 4 -17.91 2.43 -6.04
CA PRO A 4 -19.14 2.02 -6.73
C PRO A 4 -18.82 1.21 -7.99
N ALA A 5 -19.76 0.41 -8.47
CA ALA A 5 -19.70 -0.09 -9.85
C ALA A 5 -20.01 1.05 -10.83
N LEU A 6 -19.37 1.03 -12.01
CA LEU A 6 -19.65 1.94 -13.11
C LEU A 6 -20.43 1.19 -14.18
N PHE A 7 -21.47 1.82 -14.72
CA PHE A 7 -22.39 1.21 -15.68
C PHE A 7 -22.38 1.97 -17.00
N ASN A 8 -22.49 1.23 -18.10
CA ASN A 8 -22.58 1.75 -19.45
C ASN A 8 -23.85 1.19 -20.13
N PRO A 9 -24.98 1.90 -20.03
CA PRO A 9 -26.24 1.43 -20.62
C PRO A 9 -26.20 1.36 -22.17
N ALA A 10 -25.27 2.09 -22.81
CA ALA A 10 -25.14 2.04 -24.27
C ALA A 10 -24.59 0.70 -24.78
N ALA A 11 -23.80 -0.01 -23.95
CA ALA A 11 -23.18 -1.29 -24.30
C ALA A 11 -24.20 -2.38 -24.62
N LYS A 12 -25.42 -2.30 -24.07
CA LYS A 12 -26.50 -3.27 -24.32
C LYS A 12 -26.90 -3.32 -25.80
N SER A 13 -26.89 -2.17 -26.47
CA SER A 13 -27.27 -2.03 -27.89
C SER A 13 -26.08 -1.99 -28.84
N TRP A 14 -24.87 -1.92 -28.31
CA TRP A 14 -23.65 -1.82 -29.10
C TRP A 14 -23.25 -3.18 -29.67
N VAL A 15 -22.79 -3.19 -30.91
CA VAL A 15 -22.38 -4.40 -31.62
C VAL A 15 -20.91 -4.31 -32.00
N ALA A 16 -20.14 -5.33 -31.62
CA ALA A 16 -18.73 -5.44 -31.95
C ALA A 16 -18.50 -5.65 -33.45
N PRO A 17 -17.40 -5.13 -34.03
CA PRO A 17 -17.00 -5.45 -35.39
C PRO A 17 -16.85 -6.96 -35.62
N THR A 18 -17.24 -7.44 -36.81
CA THR A 18 -17.09 -8.85 -37.18
C THR A 18 -15.61 -9.23 -37.30
N ILE A 19 -15.21 -10.27 -36.59
CA ILE A 19 -13.86 -10.84 -36.66
C ILE A 19 -13.81 -11.84 -37.83
N GLN A 20 -12.73 -11.82 -38.61
CA GLN A 20 -12.48 -12.75 -39.71
C GLN A 20 -11.44 -13.82 -39.31
N GLY A 21 -11.42 -14.95 -40.01
CA GLY A 21 -10.34 -15.95 -39.88
C GLY A 21 -10.46 -16.91 -38.69
N HIS A 22 -11.63 -17.00 -38.06
CA HIS A 22 -11.85 -17.87 -36.89
C HIS A 22 -11.46 -19.34 -37.13
N ASP A 23 -11.74 -19.90 -38.30
CA ASP A 23 -11.48 -21.31 -38.58
C ASP A 23 -9.98 -21.61 -38.67
N VAL A 24 -9.17 -20.65 -39.12
CA VAL A 24 -7.71 -20.78 -39.17
C VAL A 24 -7.13 -20.82 -37.75
N ILE A 25 -7.64 -19.98 -36.84
CA ILE A 25 -7.20 -19.96 -35.43
C ILE A 25 -7.49 -21.29 -34.75
N LYS A 26 -8.71 -21.83 -34.95
CA LYS A 26 -9.09 -23.14 -34.41
C LYS A 26 -8.20 -24.25 -34.96
N ALA A 27 -8.01 -24.29 -36.29
CA ALA A 27 -7.16 -25.28 -36.93
C ALA A 27 -5.70 -25.19 -36.46
N PHE A 28 -5.19 -23.99 -36.17
CA PHE A 28 -3.86 -23.81 -35.57
C PHE A 28 -3.79 -24.39 -34.14
N HIS A 29 -4.74 -24.04 -33.28
CA HIS A 29 -4.77 -24.50 -31.90
C HIS A 29 -4.97 -26.02 -31.74
N GLU A 30 -5.62 -26.67 -32.72
CA GLU A 30 -5.76 -28.12 -32.79
C GLU A 30 -4.44 -28.84 -33.14
N GLN A 31 -3.46 -28.15 -33.72
CA GLN A 31 -2.14 -28.69 -34.05
C GLN A 31 -1.13 -28.60 -32.89
N LEU A 32 -1.40 -27.78 -31.86
CA LEU A 32 -0.49 -27.63 -30.73
C LEU A 32 -0.41 -28.92 -29.89
N PRO A 33 0.78 -29.28 -29.37
CA PRO A 33 0.93 -30.42 -28.46
C PRO A 33 0.00 -30.33 -27.24
N GLY A 34 -0.81 -31.36 -27.01
CA GLY A 34 -1.77 -31.39 -25.90
C GLY A 34 -3.08 -30.65 -26.18
N ALA A 35 -3.43 -30.42 -27.45
CA ALA A 35 -4.69 -29.82 -27.85
C ALA A 35 -5.91 -30.59 -27.33
N GLN A 36 -6.62 -29.96 -26.39
CA GLN A 36 -7.91 -30.37 -25.86
C GLN A 36 -8.65 -29.10 -25.39
N PRO A 37 -9.97 -28.99 -25.63
CA PRO A 37 -10.79 -27.95 -25.01
C PRO A 37 -10.70 -28.07 -23.48
N THR A 38 -10.52 -26.94 -22.79
CA THR A 38 -10.62 -26.94 -21.32
C THR A 38 -12.06 -27.15 -20.89
N LYS A 39 -12.26 -27.54 -19.64
CA LYS A 39 -13.59 -27.85 -19.12
C LYS A 39 -14.42 -26.58 -18.93
N LEU A 40 -15.72 -26.69 -19.22
CA LEU A 40 -16.75 -25.78 -18.74
C LEU A 40 -17.49 -26.47 -17.60
N LEU A 41 -17.27 -26.01 -16.36
CA LEU A 41 -17.80 -26.64 -15.15
C LEU A 41 -19.15 -26.00 -14.78
N SER A 42 -20.18 -26.81 -14.53
CA SER A 42 -21.44 -26.33 -13.93
C SER A 42 -21.28 -26.23 -12.41
N LEU A 43 -21.61 -25.08 -11.83
CA LEU A 43 -21.51 -24.80 -10.39
C LEU A 43 -22.90 -24.63 -9.78
N ASP A 44 -23.68 -25.72 -9.72
CA ASP A 44 -25.10 -25.69 -9.33
C ASP A 44 -25.36 -25.15 -7.91
N SER A 45 -24.45 -25.44 -6.97
CA SER A 45 -24.54 -24.91 -5.59
C SER A 45 -24.38 -23.39 -5.57
N LEU A 46 -23.44 -22.87 -6.35
CA LEU A 46 -23.21 -21.44 -6.48
C LEU A 46 -24.36 -20.74 -7.21
N ALA A 47 -24.94 -21.36 -8.24
CA ALA A 47 -26.13 -20.83 -8.91
C ALA A 47 -27.31 -20.65 -7.93
N LYS A 48 -27.54 -21.62 -7.04
CA LYS A 48 -28.55 -21.54 -5.99
C LYS A 48 -28.24 -20.45 -4.95
N GLU A 49 -26.98 -20.33 -4.53
CA GLU A 49 -26.54 -19.28 -3.62
C GLU A 49 -26.80 -17.89 -4.19
N LEU A 50 -26.44 -17.68 -5.47
CA LEU A 50 -26.59 -16.40 -6.14
C LEU A 50 -28.03 -16.14 -6.60
N GLY A 51 -28.90 -17.14 -6.60
CA GLY A 51 -30.28 -17.03 -7.07
C GLY A 51 -30.37 -16.77 -8.58
N VAL A 52 -29.56 -17.47 -9.36
CA VAL A 52 -29.55 -17.43 -10.84
C VAL A 52 -29.81 -18.82 -11.41
N LYS A 53 -30.14 -18.92 -12.70
CA LYS A 53 -30.50 -20.20 -13.34
C LYS A 53 -29.34 -21.18 -13.37
N SER A 54 -28.16 -20.70 -13.77
CA SER A 54 -26.96 -21.52 -13.88
C SER A 54 -25.70 -20.66 -13.84
N VAL A 55 -24.65 -21.23 -13.27
CA VAL A 55 -23.31 -20.65 -13.26
C VAL A 55 -22.36 -21.65 -13.89
N TYR A 56 -21.70 -21.25 -14.96
CA TYR A 56 -20.66 -22.01 -15.62
C TYR A 56 -19.30 -21.36 -15.38
N LEU A 57 -18.27 -22.16 -15.14
CA LEU A 57 -16.90 -21.69 -14.98
C LEU A 57 -16.03 -22.30 -16.08
N LYS A 58 -15.44 -21.45 -16.90
CA LYS A 58 -14.45 -21.85 -17.92
C LYS A 58 -13.09 -22.02 -17.25
N ASP A 59 -12.62 -23.26 -17.17
CA ASP A 59 -11.49 -23.66 -16.33
C ASP A 59 -10.16 -23.71 -17.11
N GLU A 60 -9.39 -22.62 -17.12
CA GLU A 60 -8.15 -22.53 -17.91
C GLU A 60 -6.89 -23.04 -17.20
N ARG A 61 -7.05 -23.71 -16.05
CA ARG A 61 -5.94 -24.18 -15.21
C ARG A 61 -5.12 -25.33 -15.80
N SER A 62 -5.53 -25.90 -16.93
CA SER A 62 -4.85 -27.03 -17.56
C SER A 62 -4.63 -26.83 -19.07
N ARG A 63 -4.64 -25.57 -19.53
CA ARG A 63 -4.59 -25.24 -20.96
C ARG A 63 -3.23 -25.61 -21.56
N TYR A 64 -3.20 -26.61 -22.45
CA TYR A 64 -1.97 -27.16 -23.07
C TYR A 64 -0.87 -27.55 -22.05
N GLY A 65 -1.28 -28.02 -20.87
CA GLY A 65 -0.35 -28.37 -19.79
C GLY A 65 0.25 -27.17 -19.04
N LEU A 66 -0.22 -25.95 -19.33
CA LEU A 66 0.10 -24.74 -18.58
C LEU A 66 -1.05 -24.37 -17.63
N PRO A 67 -0.75 -23.71 -16.50
CA PRO A 67 -1.74 -23.39 -15.48
C PRO A 67 -2.61 -22.17 -15.82
N ALA A 68 -2.68 -21.75 -17.08
CA ALA A 68 -3.38 -20.53 -17.50
C ALA A 68 -3.64 -20.47 -19.01
N PHE A 69 -4.59 -19.61 -19.40
CA PHE A 69 -5.07 -19.46 -20.77
C PHE A 69 -4.08 -18.83 -21.77
N LYS A 70 -3.05 -18.12 -21.28
CA LYS A 70 -2.29 -17.14 -22.08
C LYS A 70 -1.61 -17.73 -23.32
N ILE A 71 -1.35 -19.04 -23.34
CA ILE A 71 -0.80 -19.75 -24.50
C ILE A 71 -1.69 -19.67 -25.74
N LEU A 72 -3.01 -19.53 -25.61
CA LEU A 72 -3.90 -19.34 -26.76
C LEU A 72 -3.49 -18.10 -27.58
N GLY A 73 -3.43 -16.94 -26.93
CA GLY A 73 -3.03 -15.70 -27.59
C GLY A 73 -1.54 -15.66 -27.92
N ALA A 74 -0.68 -15.99 -26.96
CA ALA A 74 0.77 -15.89 -27.13
C ALA A 74 1.29 -16.74 -28.29
N SER A 75 0.81 -17.99 -28.42
CA SER A 75 1.22 -18.88 -29.50
C SER A 75 0.70 -18.41 -30.86
N TRP A 76 -0.55 -17.96 -30.95
CA TRP A 76 -1.11 -17.46 -32.22
C TRP A 76 -0.44 -16.15 -32.66
N GLY A 77 -0.22 -15.21 -31.75
CA GLY A 77 0.52 -13.97 -32.03
C GLY A 77 1.94 -14.24 -32.52
N ALA A 78 2.67 -15.12 -31.83
CA ALA A 78 4.02 -15.52 -32.24
C ALA A 78 4.02 -16.27 -33.58
N TYR A 79 3.11 -17.22 -33.79
CA TYR A 79 2.96 -17.97 -35.03
C TYR A 79 2.77 -17.02 -36.22
N ARG A 80 1.84 -16.07 -36.10
CA ARG A 80 1.57 -15.09 -37.16
C ARG A 80 2.77 -14.20 -37.45
N ALA A 81 3.46 -13.72 -36.41
CA ALA A 81 4.64 -12.88 -36.57
C ALA A 81 5.77 -13.62 -37.28
N LEU A 82 6.05 -14.85 -36.86
CA LEU A 82 7.09 -15.68 -37.47
C LEU A 82 6.71 -16.08 -38.90
N ALA A 83 5.47 -16.50 -39.15
CA ALA A 83 5.00 -16.84 -40.48
C ALA A 83 5.10 -15.65 -41.45
N LEU A 84 4.80 -14.44 -40.99
CA LEU A 84 4.98 -13.22 -41.77
C LEU A 84 6.46 -12.98 -42.10
N GLU A 85 7.36 -13.14 -41.12
CA GLU A 85 8.80 -12.93 -41.29
C GLU A 85 9.41 -13.89 -42.34
N VAL A 86 8.96 -15.15 -42.38
CA VAL A 86 9.43 -16.15 -43.34
C VAL A 86 8.56 -16.31 -44.60
N GLY A 87 7.51 -15.48 -44.74
CA GLY A 87 6.63 -15.49 -45.92
C GLY A 87 5.76 -16.75 -46.06
N LEU A 88 5.41 -17.41 -44.96
CA LEU A 88 4.49 -18.57 -44.95
C LEU A 88 3.02 -18.12 -44.90
N PRO A 89 2.11 -18.80 -45.62
CA PRO A 89 0.68 -18.55 -45.49
C PRO A 89 0.17 -19.01 -44.12
N LEU A 90 -0.89 -18.39 -43.61
CA LEU A 90 -1.38 -18.66 -42.25
C LEU A 90 -1.91 -20.09 -42.04
N ASP A 91 -2.32 -20.76 -43.11
CA ASP A 91 -2.79 -22.15 -43.10
C ASP A 91 -1.66 -23.19 -43.31
N ALA A 92 -0.39 -22.77 -43.37
CA ALA A 92 0.76 -23.67 -43.54
C ALA A 92 0.92 -24.69 -42.39
N GLY A 93 0.46 -24.34 -41.19
CA GLY A 93 0.53 -25.19 -40.01
C GLY A 93 1.86 -25.11 -39.26
N ILE A 94 1.89 -25.73 -38.08
CA ILE A 94 3.02 -25.62 -37.14
C ILE A 94 4.28 -26.32 -37.65
N GLU A 95 4.13 -27.49 -38.29
CA GLU A 95 5.26 -28.26 -38.82
C GLU A 95 6.02 -27.49 -39.91
N ALA A 96 5.30 -26.78 -40.79
CA ALA A 96 5.91 -25.96 -41.83
C ALA A 96 6.68 -24.76 -41.24
N LEU A 97 6.14 -24.16 -40.17
CA LEU A 97 6.84 -23.09 -39.47
C LEU A 97 8.09 -23.60 -38.75
N GLU A 98 8.01 -24.75 -38.07
CA GLU A 98 9.16 -25.38 -37.41
C GLU A 98 10.30 -25.64 -38.41
N GLU A 99 9.98 -26.19 -39.59
CA GLU A 99 10.97 -26.42 -40.64
C GLU A 99 11.61 -25.11 -41.14
N ALA A 100 10.82 -24.03 -41.30
CA ALA A 100 11.36 -22.72 -41.67
C ALA A 100 12.29 -22.14 -40.59
N MET A 101 11.98 -22.35 -39.31
CA MET A 101 12.77 -21.87 -38.16
C MET A 101 14.12 -22.59 -38.00
N ARG A 102 14.27 -23.81 -38.54
CA ARG A 102 15.58 -24.49 -38.60
C ARG A 102 16.60 -23.71 -39.43
N SER A 103 16.13 -22.95 -40.42
CA SER A 103 16.98 -22.13 -41.30
C SER A 103 17.03 -20.66 -40.88
N HIS A 104 16.08 -20.19 -40.06
CA HIS A 104 15.93 -18.79 -39.64
C HIS A 104 15.68 -18.72 -38.12
N GLN A 105 16.75 -18.88 -37.33
CA GLN A 105 16.68 -18.85 -35.86
C GLN A 105 16.35 -17.44 -35.35
N ILE A 106 15.06 -17.15 -35.20
CA ILE A 106 14.54 -15.87 -34.68
C ILE A 106 14.28 -16.00 -33.18
N THR A 107 14.77 -15.04 -32.40
CA THR A 107 14.50 -14.98 -30.95
C THR A 107 13.18 -14.28 -30.67
N LEU A 108 12.35 -14.87 -29.80
CA LEU A 108 11.16 -14.23 -29.27
C LEU A 108 11.47 -13.47 -27.98
N PHE A 109 11.00 -12.23 -27.88
CA PHE A 109 11.15 -11.37 -26.70
C PHE A 109 9.81 -11.08 -26.06
N THR A 110 9.74 -10.93 -24.75
CA THR A 110 8.51 -10.49 -24.06
C THR A 110 8.82 -9.98 -22.66
N ALA A 111 7.92 -9.18 -22.10
CA ALA A 111 7.89 -8.83 -20.68
C ALA A 111 6.69 -9.48 -19.98
N THR A 112 6.89 -9.99 -18.77
CA THR A 112 5.84 -10.69 -18.02
C THR A 112 6.02 -10.56 -16.52
N ASP A 113 4.92 -10.71 -15.80
CA ASP A 113 4.85 -10.96 -14.35
C ASP A 113 4.49 -12.42 -14.02
N GLY A 114 4.28 -13.26 -15.05
CA GLY A 114 3.89 -14.65 -14.88
C GLY A 114 3.52 -15.35 -16.19
N ASN A 115 2.22 -15.58 -16.39
CA ASN A 115 1.70 -16.54 -17.37
C ASN A 115 2.01 -16.22 -18.84
N HIS A 116 2.17 -14.94 -19.21
CA HIS A 116 2.39 -14.55 -20.61
C HIS A 116 3.75 -14.98 -21.11
N GLY A 117 4.81 -14.60 -20.40
CA GLY A 117 6.17 -14.98 -20.80
C GLY A 117 6.41 -16.48 -20.70
N ARG A 118 5.77 -17.19 -19.76
CA ARG A 118 5.81 -18.67 -19.76
C ARG A 118 5.15 -19.27 -21.00
N ALA A 119 4.05 -18.69 -21.47
CA ALA A 119 3.39 -19.12 -22.69
C ALA A 119 4.23 -18.84 -23.95
N VAL A 120 4.86 -17.66 -24.05
CA VAL A 120 5.81 -17.35 -25.13
C VAL A 120 6.99 -18.32 -25.11
N ALA A 121 7.57 -18.58 -23.93
CA ALA A 121 8.66 -19.53 -23.76
C ALA A 121 8.27 -20.95 -24.17
N ARG A 122 7.09 -21.43 -23.77
CA ARG A 122 6.56 -22.74 -24.19
C ARG A 122 6.41 -22.83 -25.71
N PHE A 123 5.89 -21.79 -26.35
CA PHE A 123 5.73 -21.80 -27.80
C PHE A 123 7.06 -21.75 -28.55
N ALA A 124 8.03 -20.95 -28.06
CA ALA A 124 9.39 -20.96 -28.58
C ALA A 124 10.05 -22.34 -28.46
N SER A 125 9.83 -23.03 -27.33
CA SER A 125 10.28 -24.39 -27.09
C SER A 125 9.68 -25.39 -28.09
N ILE A 126 8.38 -25.29 -28.39
CA ILE A 126 7.70 -26.12 -29.41
C ILE A 126 8.37 -25.96 -30.79
N LEU A 127 8.76 -24.73 -31.16
CA LEU A 127 9.42 -24.44 -32.43
C LEU A 127 10.94 -24.63 -32.41
N SER A 128 11.53 -25.02 -31.27
CA SER A 128 12.98 -25.11 -31.08
C SER A 128 13.73 -23.81 -31.43
N ILE A 129 13.19 -22.66 -31.01
CA ILE A 129 13.79 -21.33 -31.17
C ILE A 129 14.04 -20.68 -29.79
N PRO A 130 15.00 -19.73 -29.69
CA PRO A 130 15.27 -19.06 -28.42
C PRO A 130 14.16 -18.09 -27.99
N ALA A 131 13.96 -17.96 -26.68
CA ALA A 131 13.12 -16.93 -26.08
C ALA A 131 13.87 -16.18 -24.97
N GLU A 132 13.68 -14.86 -24.92
CA GLU A 132 14.16 -13.97 -23.85
C GLU A 132 12.97 -13.30 -23.16
N VAL A 133 12.85 -13.49 -21.85
CA VAL A 133 11.72 -13.04 -21.05
C VAL A 133 12.20 -12.06 -19.99
N HIS A 134 11.74 -10.82 -20.06
CA HIS A 134 12.04 -9.79 -19.07
C HIS A 134 10.98 -9.79 -17.97
N VAL A 135 11.41 -9.75 -16.71
CA VAL A 135 10.49 -9.72 -15.56
C VAL A 135 10.77 -8.50 -14.69
N PRO A 136 9.75 -7.82 -14.15
CA PRO A 136 9.92 -6.59 -13.37
C PRO A 136 10.54 -6.86 -11.99
N ALA A 137 10.88 -5.78 -11.29
CA ALA A 137 11.39 -5.87 -9.92
C ALA A 137 10.38 -6.53 -8.97
N GLY A 138 10.87 -7.31 -8.00
CA GLY A 138 10.06 -7.89 -6.93
C GLY A 138 9.28 -9.16 -7.30
N ILE A 139 9.50 -9.73 -8.49
CA ILE A 139 8.89 -11.01 -8.89
C ILE A 139 9.44 -12.17 -8.04
N HIS A 140 8.53 -13.05 -7.61
CA HIS A 140 8.87 -14.23 -6.82
C HIS A 140 9.71 -15.22 -7.63
N SER A 141 10.72 -15.84 -7.01
CA SER A 141 11.69 -16.73 -7.70
C SER A 141 11.01 -17.90 -8.42
N SER A 142 9.93 -18.43 -7.85
CA SER A 142 9.16 -19.53 -8.46
C SER A 142 8.55 -19.18 -9.83
N VAL A 143 8.32 -17.89 -10.14
CA VAL A 143 7.88 -17.45 -11.47
C VAL A 143 9.03 -17.55 -12.48
N VAL A 144 10.21 -17.07 -12.08
CA VAL A 144 11.44 -17.14 -12.88
C VAL A 144 11.78 -18.58 -13.22
N GLU A 145 11.83 -19.44 -12.21
CA GLU A 145 12.13 -20.87 -12.35
C GLU A 145 11.15 -21.57 -13.32
N LYS A 146 9.85 -21.23 -13.26
CA LYS A 146 8.84 -21.80 -14.16
C LYS A 146 8.99 -21.34 -15.61
N ILE A 147 9.54 -20.16 -15.86
CA ILE A 147 9.81 -19.65 -17.21
C ILE A 147 11.10 -20.27 -17.75
N GLU A 148 12.16 -20.33 -16.94
CA GLU A 148 13.43 -20.97 -17.29
C GLU A 148 13.26 -22.47 -17.57
N ALA A 149 12.36 -23.15 -16.86
CA ALA A 149 12.02 -24.55 -17.10
C ALA A 149 11.41 -24.81 -18.50
N GLU A 150 10.90 -23.78 -19.18
CA GLU A 150 10.45 -23.87 -20.57
C GLU A 150 11.60 -23.69 -21.59
N GLY A 151 12.81 -23.36 -21.12
CA GLY A 151 14.01 -23.15 -21.93
C GLY A 151 14.31 -21.70 -22.30
N ALA A 152 13.57 -20.73 -21.73
CA ALA A 152 13.80 -19.31 -21.99
C ALA A 152 14.91 -18.72 -21.11
N LYS A 153 15.59 -17.71 -21.65
CA LYS A 153 16.51 -16.84 -20.90
C LYS A 153 15.69 -15.78 -20.15
N VAL A 154 15.82 -15.70 -18.83
CA VAL A 154 15.10 -14.69 -18.04
C VAL A 154 16.01 -13.53 -17.67
N ILE A 155 15.53 -12.29 -17.86
CA ILE A 155 16.22 -11.06 -17.49
C ILE A 155 15.45 -10.36 -16.36
N LEU A 156 16.09 -10.21 -15.21
CA LEU A 156 15.54 -9.46 -14.08
C LEU A 156 15.72 -7.96 -14.30
N SER A 157 14.62 -7.22 -14.38
CA SER A 157 14.59 -5.77 -14.41
C SER A 157 14.60 -5.19 -12.99
N THR A 158 15.13 -3.98 -12.83
CA THR A 158 15.03 -3.21 -11.58
C THR A 158 13.85 -2.23 -11.60
N GLU A 159 13.11 -2.20 -12.70
CA GLU A 159 12.00 -1.29 -12.96
C GLU A 159 10.63 -1.98 -12.78
N ASP A 160 9.56 -1.18 -12.82
CA ASP A 160 8.17 -1.65 -12.85
C ASP A 160 7.79 -2.38 -14.16
N TYR A 161 6.56 -2.91 -14.22
CA TYR A 161 6.06 -3.67 -15.36
C TYR A 161 6.06 -2.86 -16.67
N ASP A 162 5.46 -1.66 -16.67
CA ASP A 162 5.31 -0.82 -17.87
C ASP A 162 6.69 -0.46 -18.46
N LYS A 163 7.67 -0.12 -17.62
CA LYS A 163 9.06 0.12 -18.08
C LYS A 163 9.74 -1.15 -18.54
N THR A 164 9.48 -2.28 -17.90
CA THR A 164 10.04 -3.58 -18.30
C THR A 164 9.56 -4.01 -19.68
N VAL A 165 8.31 -3.70 -20.07
CA VAL A 165 7.83 -3.87 -21.44
C VAL A 165 8.68 -3.07 -22.43
N MET A 166 9.00 -1.81 -22.12
CA MET A 166 9.84 -0.98 -22.99
C MET A 166 11.29 -1.49 -23.08
N ILE A 167 11.82 -2.07 -21.99
CA ILE A 167 13.14 -2.73 -21.99
C ILE A 167 13.13 -3.95 -22.93
N ALA A 168 12.11 -4.81 -22.83
CA ALA A 168 11.96 -5.97 -23.71
C ALA A 168 11.81 -5.56 -25.18
N HIS A 169 11.07 -4.48 -25.45
CA HIS A 169 10.90 -3.96 -26.80
C HIS A 169 12.23 -3.51 -27.42
N ARG A 170 13.04 -2.76 -26.66
CA ARG A 170 14.37 -2.33 -27.11
C ARG A 170 15.30 -3.51 -27.33
N ALA A 171 15.30 -4.49 -26.41
CA ALA A 171 16.10 -5.70 -26.56
C ALA A 171 15.76 -6.48 -27.84
N ALA A 172 14.47 -6.58 -28.18
CA ALA A 172 14.02 -7.20 -29.43
C ALA A 172 14.56 -6.46 -30.67
N GLN A 173 14.51 -5.12 -30.67
CA GLN A 173 15.03 -4.29 -31.76
C GLN A 173 16.54 -4.45 -31.93
N ASP A 174 17.29 -4.39 -30.83
CA ASP A 174 18.76 -4.47 -30.85
C ASP A 174 19.26 -5.84 -31.33
N ALA A 175 18.52 -6.90 -31.01
CA ALA A 175 18.84 -8.27 -31.40
C ALA A 175 18.28 -8.69 -32.78
N GLY A 176 17.42 -7.86 -33.41
CA GLY A 176 16.68 -8.25 -34.61
C GLY A 176 15.70 -9.40 -34.39
N GLY A 177 15.13 -9.50 -33.18
CA GLY A 177 14.12 -10.50 -32.83
C GLY A 177 12.69 -9.95 -32.88
N ILE A 178 11.74 -10.76 -32.45
CA ILE A 178 10.31 -10.40 -32.46
C ILE A 178 9.82 -10.22 -31.02
N LEU A 179 9.30 -9.04 -30.70
CA LEU A 179 8.56 -8.82 -29.46
C LEU A 179 7.17 -9.48 -29.57
N VAL A 180 6.83 -10.32 -28.60
CA VAL A 180 5.51 -10.94 -28.43
C VAL A 180 4.93 -10.46 -27.11
N GLN A 181 4.39 -9.24 -27.10
CA GLN A 181 3.73 -8.62 -25.94
C GLN A 181 2.22 -8.57 -26.12
N ASP A 182 1.48 -8.90 -25.06
CA ASP A 182 0.01 -8.86 -24.96
C ASP A 182 -0.56 -7.48 -24.61
N PHE A 183 0.23 -6.42 -24.75
CA PHE A 183 -0.10 -5.02 -24.50
C PHE A 183 0.22 -4.18 -25.73
N ALA A 184 -0.73 -3.36 -26.18
CA ALA A 184 -0.53 -2.47 -27.32
C ALA A 184 -0.24 -1.03 -26.88
N PHE A 185 0.78 -0.45 -27.50
CA PHE A 185 1.22 0.94 -27.32
C PHE A 185 1.51 1.58 -28.68
N ASP A 186 1.85 2.87 -28.70
CA ASP A 186 2.06 3.61 -29.93
C ASP A 186 3.08 2.93 -30.86
N GLY A 187 2.62 2.59 -32.07
CA GLY A 187 3.43 1.90 -33.08
C GLY A 187 3.51 0.37 -32.92
N TYR A 188 2.84 -0.22 -31.92
CA TYR A 188 2.85 -1.67 -31.67
C TYR A 188 1.44 -2.18 -31.34
N GLY A 189 0.69 -2.58 -32.38
CA GLY A 189 -0.71 -3.04 -32.24
C GLY A 189 -1.05 -4.34 -32.97
N GLU A 190 -0.29 -4.75 -33.99
CA GLU A 190 -0.61 -5.94 -34.78
C GLU A 190 -0.47 -7.25 -33.99
N ILE A 191 0.69 -7.49 -33.37
CA ILE A 191 0.91 -8.69 -32.55
C ILE A 191 -0.04 -8.74 -31.34
N PRO A 192 -0.27 -7.65 -30.59
CA PRO A 192 -1.31 -7.61 -29.57
C PRO A 192 -2.70 -7.99 -30.10
N GLN A 193 -3.10 -7.50 -31.27
CA GLN A 193 -4.37 -7.86 -31.88
C GLN A 193 -4.43 -9.36 -32.22
N TRP A 194 -3.34 -9.93 -32.74
CA TRP A 194 -3.27 -11.37 -32.99
C TRP A 194 -3.36 -12.16 -31.68
N ILE A 195 -2.72 -11.72 -30.60
CA ILE A 195 -2.85 -12.35 -29.29
C ILE A 195 -4.32 -12.34 -28.83
N VAL A 196 -5.01 -11.21 -28.98
CA VAL A 196 -6.45 -11.10 -28.67
C VAL A 196 -7.27 -12.08 -29.52
N ASP A 197 -6.98 -12.18 -30.82
CA ASP A 197 -7.68 -13.11 -31.71
C ASP A 197 -7.50 -14.57 -31.26
N GLY A 198 -6.32 -14.93 -30.75
CA GLY A 198 -6.05 -16.27 -30.22
C GLY A 198 -6.93 -16.62 -29.01
N TYR A 199 -7.23 -15.64 -28.15
CA TYR A 199 -8.12 -15.84 -27.00
C TYR A 199 -9.57 -16.18 -27.37
N LEU A 200 -10.00 -15.92 -28.62
CA LEU A 200 -11.34 -16.26 -29.10
C LEU A 200 -11.62 -17.77 -29.07
N THR A 201 -10.59 -18.61 -29.12
CA THR A 201 -10.76 -20.07 -28.97
C THR A 201 -11.46 -20.41 -27.67
N MET A 202 -11.15 -19.74 -26.56
CA MET A 202 -11.82 -19.97 -25.28
C MET A 202 -13.32 -19.64 -25.35
N MET A 203 -13.69 -18.54 -26.02
CA MET A 203 -15.08 -18.11 -26.15
C MET A 203 -15.90 -19.03 -27.04
N ARG A 204 -15.28 -19.56 -28.10
CA ARG A 204 -15.90 -20.60 -28.95
C ARG A 204 -16.10 -21.90 -28.19
N GLU A 205 -15.11 -22.33 -27.42
CA GLU A 205 -15.25 -23.53 -26.60
C GLU A 205 -16.40 -23.36 -25.58
N ILE A 206 -16.61 -22.17 -25.01
CA ILE A 206 -17.78 -21.89 -24.16
C ILE A 206 -19.08 -22.11 -24.96
N ASP A 207 -19.21 -21.51 -26.15
CA ASP A 207 -20.39 -21.68 -27.00
C ASP A 207 -20.63 -23.16 -27.39
N GLU A 208 -19.58 -23.91 -27.70
CA GLU A 208 -19.63 -25.32 -28.10
C GLU A 208 -19.96 -26.27 -26.94
N GLN A 209 -19.58 -25.90 -25.70
CA GLN A 209 -19.77 -26.72 -24.50
C GLN A 209 -21.08 -26.41 -23.75
N LEU A 210 -21.68 -25.24 -23.98
CA LEU A 210 -23.00 -24.93 -23.45
C LEU A 210 -24.08 -25.78 -24.14
N PRO A 211 -25.16 -26.17 -23.44
CA PRO A 211 -26.29 -26.84 -24.07
C PRO A 211 -26.88 -26.00 -25.21
N GLU A 212 -27.36 -26.64 -26.30
CA GLU A 212 -27.76 -25.96 -27.55
C GLU A 212 -28.72 -24.76 -27.36
N ASN A 213 -29.61 -24.82 -26.37
CA ASN A 213 -30.62 -23.79 -26.09
C ASN A 213 -30.22 -22.82 -24.97
N ILE A 214 -28.98 -22.87 -24.50
CA ILE A 214 -28.46 -22.02 -23.43
C ILE A 214 -27.43 -21.06 -24.03
N LYS A 215 -27.59 -19.78 -23.70
CA LYS A 215 -26.63 -18.71 -24.03
C LYS A 215 -26.27 -17.96 -22.77
N PRO A 216 -25.05 -17.40 -22.66
CA PRO A 216 -24.68 -16.56 -21.53
C PRO A 216 -25.48 -15.26 -21.55
N ASP A 217 -26.20 -14.98 -20.47
CA ASP A 217 -26.79 -13.67 -20.22
C ASP A 217 -25.73 -12.73 -19.63
N VAL A 218 -24.83 -13.27 -18.79
CA VAL A 218 -23.72 -12.50 -18.19
C VAL A 218 -22.40 -13.24 -18.35
N VAL A 219 -21.35 -12.54 -18.79
CA VAL A 219 -19.96 -13.02 -18.75
C VAL A 219 -19.14 -12.08 -17.88
N VAL A 220 -18.45 -12.64 -16.88
CA VAL A 220 -17.58 -11.87 -16.00
C VAL A 220 -16.12 -12.06 -16.41
N THR A 221 -15.46 -10.98 -16.79
CA THR A 221 -14.10 -11.00 -17.34
C THR A 221 -13.11 -10.21 -16.47
N PRO A 222 -12.02 -10.85 -16.01
CA PRO A 222 -10.91 -10.14 -15.40
C PRO A 222 -10.19 -9.24 -16.41
N VAL A 223 -9.75 -8.07 -15.95
CA VAL A 223 -9.05 -7.06 -16.74
C VAL A 223 -7.68 -6.78 -16.10
N GLY A 224 -6.62 -6.95 -16.89
CA GLY A 224 -5.32 -6.32 -16.67
C GLY A 224 -5.16 -5.18 -17.67
N VAL A 225 -4.33 -5.36 -18.71
CA VAL A 225 -4.28 -4.42 -19.85
C VAL A 225 -5.52 -4.45 -20.77
N GLY A 226 -6.44 -5.39 -20.55
CA GLY A 226 -7.71 -5.48 -21.29
C GLY A 226 -7.75 -6.45 -22.48
N SER A 227 -6.67 -7.14 -22.83
CA SER A 227 -6.62 -8.02 -24.02
C SER A 227 -7.58 -9.21 -23.95
N LEU A 228 -7.72 -9.88 -22.80
CA LEU A 228 -8.74 -10.93 -22.62
C LEU A 228 -10.16 -10.34 -22.73
N ALA A 229 -10.42 -9.24 -22.04
CA ALA A 229 -11.72 -8.59 -22.07
C ALA A 229 -12.08 -8.10 -23.48
N GLN A 230 -11.10 -7.66 -24.29
CA GLN A 230 -11.31 -7.31 -25.69
C GLN A 230 -11.80 -8.52 -26.47
N SER A 231 -11.21 -9.70 -26.28
CA SER A 231 -11.68 -10.96 -26.89
C SER A 231 -13.09 -11.32 -26.43
N VAL A 232 -13.40 -11.16 -25.14
CA VAL A 232 -14.74 -11.41 -24.58
C VAL A 232 -15.78 -10.49 -25.22
N VAL A 233 -15.53 -9.19 -25.23
CA VAL A 233 -16.41 -8.18 -25.85
C VAL A 233 -16.59 -8.45 -27.34
N SER A 234 -15.50 -8.74 -28.06
CA SER A 234 -15.58 -8.98 -29.51
C SER A 234 -16.43 -10.20 -29.86
N HIS A 235 -16.45 -11.23 -29.01
CA HIS A 235 -17.23 -12.45 -29.23
C HIS A 235 -18.69 -12.31 -28.77
N PHE A 236 -18.92 -11.81 -27.56
CA PHE A 236 -20.24 -11.80 -26.92
C PHE A 236 -21.08 -10.53 -27.18
N LYS A 237 -20.49 -9.49 -27.80
CA LYS A 237 -21.24 -8.33 -28.35
C LYS A 237 -21.41 -8.42 -29.87
N ARG A 238 -21.26 -9.59 -30.50
CA ARG A 238 -21.51 -9.74 -31.94
C ARG A 238 -23.00 -9.67 -32.29
N ALA A 239 -23.31 -9.38 -33.55
CA ALA A 239 -24.69 -9.26 -34.02
C ALA A 239 -25.51 -10.52 -33.68
N GLY A 240 -26.69 -10.31 -33.09
CA GLY A 240 -27.61 -11.39 -32.70
C GLY A 240 -27.33 -12.01 -31.32
N ILE A 241 -26.33 -11.52 -30.58
CA ILE A 241 -26.08 -11.90 -29.19
C ILE A 241 -26.34 -10.69 -28.28
N SER A 242 -26.99 -10.95 -27.15
CA SER A 242 -27.30 -9.93 -26.13
C SER A 242 -26.78 -10.40 -24.78
N THR A 243 -25.45 -10.40 -24.63
CA THR A 243 -24.78 -10.77 -23.38
C THR A 243 -24.29 -9.51 -22.66
N THR A 244 -24.50 -9.46 -21.35
CA THR A 244 -23.95 -8.45 -20.43
C THR A 244 -22.52 -8.81 -20.07
N ILE A 245 -21.60 -7.86 -20.21
CA ILE A 245 -20.18 -8.01 -19.88
C ILE A 245 -19.88 -7.24 -18.60
N LEU A 246 -19.47 -7.97 -17.55
CA LEU A 246 -18.99 -7.41 -16.29
C LEU A 246 -17.47 -7.52 -16.22
N ALA A 247 -16.78 -6.38 -16.21
CA ALA A 247 -15.33 -6.30 -16.06
C ALA A 247 -14.93 -6.18 -14.58
N VAL A 248 -13.83 -6.84 -14.19
CA VAL A 248 -13.26 -6.75 -12.84
C VAL A 248 -11.76 -6.52 -12.86
N GLU A 249 -11.32 -5.60 -11.99
CA GLU A 249 -9.90 -5.29 -11.74
C GLU A 249 -9.58 -5.33 -10.23
N PRO A 250 -8.31 -5.52 -9.82
CA PRO A 250 -7.90 -5.29 -8.44
C PRO A 250 -8.03 -3.80 -8.04
N ASP A 251 -8.37 -3.52 -6.79
CA ASP A 251 -8.43 -2.14 -6.25
C ASP A 251 -7.12 -1.37 -6.45
N THR A 252 -5.98 -2.07 -6.42
CA THR A 252 -4.62 -1.52 -6.51
C THR A 252 -4.09 -1.37 -7.94
N ALA A 253 -4.81 -1.85 -8.97
CA ALA A 253 -4.42 -1.76 -10.38
C ALA A 253 -5.64 -1.68 -11.31
N ALA A 254 -6.57 -0.77 -11.01
CA ALA A 254 -7.83 -0.58 -11.73
C ALA A 254 -7.75 0.43 -12.89
N CYS A 255 -6.83 0.22 -13.84
CA CYS A 255 -6.55 1.18 -14.90
C CYS A 255 -7.77 1.41 -15.83
N PHE A 256 -8.57 0.38 -16.10
CA PHE A 256 -9.77 0.47 -16.93
C PHE A 256 -10.91 1.19 -16.21
N TYR A 257 -11.15 0.89 -14.93
CA TYR A 257 -12.12 1.58 -14.09
C TYR A 257 -11.88 3.10 -14.09
N HIS A 258 -10.64 3.51 -13.84
CA HIS A 258 -10.28 4.93 -13.82
C HIS A 258 -10.36 5.58 -15.21
N SER A 259 -9.98 4.84 -16.27
CA SER A 259 -10.12 5.31 -17.65
C SER A 259 -11.60 5.53 -18.03
N ILE A 260 -12.51 4.62 -17.64
CA ILE A 260 -13.96 4.79 -17.84
C ILE A 260 -14.48 6.00 -17.10
N GLN A 261 -14.06 6.21 -15.84
CA GLN A 261 -14.48 7.34 -15.03
C GLN A 261 -14.06 8.69 -15.65
N GLN A 262 -12.88 8.76 -16.28
CA GLN A 262 -12.35 9.96 -16.92
C GLN A 262 -12.80 10.12 -18.38
N GLY A 263 -13.23 9.03 -19.03
CA GLY A 263 -13.67 9.00 -20.42
C GLY A 263 -12.55 8.84 -21.45
N ASP A 264 -11.29 8.72 -21.03
CA ASP A 264 -10.11 8.46 -21.88
C ASP A 264 -9.10 7.56 -21.15
N ILE A 265 -8.08 7.04 -21.86
CA ILE A 265 -7.03 6.22 -21.26
C ILE A 265 -6.24 7.06 -20.25
N VAL A 266 -6.24 6.62 -18.98
CA VAL A 266 -5.47 7.24 -17.91
C VAL A 266 -4.56 6.20 -17.26
N PRO A 267 -3.23 6.36 -17.36
CA PRO A 267 -2.28 5.56 -16.60
C PRO A 267 -2.46 5.80 -15.10
N ILE A 268 -2.36 4.75 -14.31
CA ILE A 268 -2.38 4.80 -12.85
C ILE A 268 -1.10 4.23 -12.27
N HIS A 269 -0.74 4.69 -11.07
CA HIS A 269 0.29 4.01 -10.29
C HIS A 269 -0.31 2.76 -9.64
N THR A 270 0.29 1.60 -9.88
CA THR A 270 -0.17 0.33 -9.30
C THR A 270 0.51 0.06 -7.96
N SER A 271 -0.01 -0.91 -7.21
CA SER A 271 0.70 -1.44 -6.04
C SER A 271 0.57 -2.95 -5.94
N PRO A 272 1.47 -3.61 -5.19
CA PRO A 272 1.48 -5.06 -5.09
C PRO A 272 0.09 -5.63 -4.80
N THR A 273 -0.27 -6.66 -5.57
CA THR A 273 -1.52 -7.41 -5.44
C THR A 273 -1.23 -8.89 -5.62
N ILE A 274 -1.97 -9.74 -4.91
CA ILE A 274 -1.95 -11.19 -5.15
C ILE A 274 -2.51 -11.55 -6.53
N MET A 275 -3.29 -10.67 -7.18
CA MET A 275 -3.81 -10.84 -8.54
C MET A 275 -2.78 -10.36 -9.59
N SER A 276 -1.57 -10.92 -9.54
CA SER A 276 -0.42 -10.43 -10.32
C SER A 276 -0.73 -10.24 -11.81
N GLY A 277 -1.38 -11.21 -12.46
CA GLY A 277 -1.70 -11.13 -13.90
C GLY A 277 -2.75 -10.06 -14.29
N LEU A 278 -3.31 -9.35 -13.29
CA LEU A 278 -4.20 -8.19 -13.45
C LEU A 278 -3.54 -6.88 -13.00
N CYS A 279 -2.28 -6.90 -12.57
CA CYS A 279 -1.56 -5.75 -12.02
C CYS A 279 -0.99 -4.85 -13.14
N CYS A 280 -1.87 -4.14 -13.86
CA CYS A 280 -1.49 -3.30 -14.99
C CYS A 280 -1.80 -1.82 -14.72
N GLY A 281 -0.90 -0.92 -15.11
CA GLY A 281 -1.07 0.53 -14.92
C GLY A 281 -1.85 1.22 -16.02
N THR A 282 -1.90 0.63 -17.23
CA THR A 282 -2.43 1.27 -18.43
C THR A 282 -3.25 0.30 -19.28
N VAL A 283 -4.41 0.75 -19.78
CA VAL A 283 -5.24 -0.02 -20.71
C VAL A 283 -4.59 -0.06 -22.10
N SER A 284 -4.62 -1.22 -22.75
CA SER A 284 -4.14 -1.42 -24.11
C SER A 284 -4.87 -0.53 -25.11
N THR A 285 -4.13 0.15 -25.99
CA THR A 285 -4.67 1.11 -26.97
C THR A 285 -5.68 0.48 -27.94
N ILE A 286 -5.49 -0.80 -28.29
CA ILE A 286 -6.43 -1.54 -29.17
C ILE A 286 -7.67 -2.05 -28.42
N ALA A 287 -7.56 -2.28 -27.11
CA ALA A 287 -8.66 -2.78 -26.29
C ALA A 287 -9.64 -1.65 -25.94
N TRP A 288 -9.10 -0.45 -25.66
CA TRP A 288 -9.87 0.69 -25.16
C TRP A 288 -11.15 1.00 -25.95
N PRO A 289 -11.14 1.14 -27.29
CA PRO A 289 -12.36 1.50 -28.04
C PRO A 289 -13.49 0.48 -27.89
N LEU A 290 -13.13 -0.81 -27.83
CA LEU A 290 -14.09 -1.90 -27.68
C LEU A 290 -14.58 -1.99 -26.23
N LEU A 291 -13.68 -1.92 -25.25
CA LEU A 291 -14.06 -2.00 -23.84
C LEU A 291 -14.95 -0.82 -23.42
N LYS A 292 -14.57 0.40 -23.81
CA LYS A 292 -15.37 1.62 -23.57
C LYS A 292 -16.80 1.50 -24.10
N SER A 293 -16.98 0.83 -25.24
CA SER A 293 -18.27 0.75 -25.91
C SER A 293 -19.08 -0.49 -25.52
N GLY A 294 -18.42 -1.62 -25.27
CA GLY A 294 -19.03 -2.93 -25.17
C GLY A 294 -19.01 -3.59 -23.79
N VAL A 295 -18.37 -2.98 -22.78
CA VAL A 295 -18.49 -3.43 -21.38
C VAL A 295 -19.71 -2.74 -20.75
N ASP A 296 -20.64 -3.52 -20.20
CA ASP A 296 -21.88 -3.02 -19.59
C ASP A 296 -21.67 -2.51 -18.16
N ALA A 297 -20.76 -3.14 -17.41
CA ALA A 297 -20.33 -2.61 -16.13
C ALA A 297 -18.89 -2.99 -15.78
N THR A 298 -18.25 -2.14 -14.99
CA THR A 298 -16.93 -2.40 -14.40
C THR A 298 -16.92 -2.10 -12.91
N LEU A 299 -16.20 -2.93 -12.16
CA LEU A 299 -15.97 -2.76 -10.74
C LEU A 299 -14.57 -3.25 -10.38
N THR A 300 -14.15 -2.96 -9.15
CA THR A 300 -12.88 -3.43 -8.61
C THR A 300 -13.08 -4.54 -7.58
N ILE A 301 -12.04 -5.21 -7.10
CA ILE A 301 -12.10 -6.09 -5.92
C ILE A 301 -10.80 -5.98 -5.12
N SER A 302 -10.88 -6.22 -3.82
CA SER A 302 -9.69 -6.32 -2.99
C SER A 302 -9.03 -7.69 -3.13
N ASP A 303 -7.74 -7.76 -2.77
CA ASP A 303 -7.01 -9.03 -2.64
C ASP A 303 -7.71 -10.00 -1.69
N TYR A 304 -8.29 -9.48 -0.60
CA TYR A 304 -9.05 -10.28 0.35
C TYR A 304 -10.28 -10.93 -0.29
N GLU A 305 -11.06 -10.16 -1.07
CA GLU A 305 -12.21 -10.70 -1.81
C GLU A 305 -11.79 -11.77 -2.83
N ALA A 306 -10.68 -11.55 -3.56
CA ALA A 306 -10.14 -12.55 -4.48
C ALA A 306 -9.68 -13.83 -3.76
N HIS A 307 -9.02 -13.69 -2.61
CA HIS A 307 -8.60 -14.81 -1.78
C HIS A 307 -9.79 -15.62 -1.24
N THR A 308 -10.81 -14.95 -0.68
CA THR A 308 -12.03 -15.63 -0.22
C THR A 308 -12.71 -16.37 -1.36
N ALA A 309 -12.85 -15.74 -2.54
CA ALA A 309 -13.39 -16.40 -3.71
C ALA A 309 -12.56 -17.61 -4.18
N ALA A 310 -11.23 -17.58 -4.03
CA ALA A 310 -10.37 -18.72 -4.35
C ALA A 310 -10.61 -19.90 -3.40
N LEU A 311 -10.76 -19.64 -2.09
CA LEU A 311 -11.10 -20.67 -1.10
C LEU A 311 -12.48 -21.28 -1.38
N ASP A 312 -13.45 -20.45 -1.77
CA ASP A 312 -14.80 -20.93 -2.10
C ASP A 312 -14.81 -21.77 -3.37
N LEU A 313 -14.08 -21.37 -4.40
CA LEU A 313 -13.88 -22.19 -5.60
C LEU A 313 -13.18 -23.51 -5.26
N GLN A 314 -12.18 -23.49 -4.37
CA GLN A 314 -11.50 -24.69 -3.93
C GLN A 314 -12.45 -25.66 -3.22
N ALA A 315 -13.37 -25.14 -2.38
CA ALA A 315 -14.42 -25.94 -1.76
C ALA A 315 -15.40 -26.56 -2.78
N LEU A 316 -15.52 -25.98 -3.97
CA LEU A 316 -16.27 -26.50 -5.12
C LEU A 316 -15.43 -27.41 -6.04
N GLY A 317 -14.19 -27.74 -5.66
CA GLY A 317 -13.29 -28.59 -6.45
C GLY A 317 -12.49 -27.85 -7.53
N VAL A 318 -12.48 -26.52 -7.50
CA VAL A 318 -11.75 -25.65 -8.43
C VAL A 318 -10.63 -24.92 -7.68
N ASP A 319 -9.45 -25.53 -7.63
CA ASP A 319 -8.19 -24.95 -7.11
C ASP A 319 -7.69 -23.82 -8.04
N ALA A 320 -8.38 -22.67 -8.00
CA ALA A 320 -8.08 -21.46 -8.76
C ALA A 320 -7.07 -20.56 -8.03
N GLY A 321 -6.26 -19.84 -8.80
CA GLY A 321 -5.42 -18.76 -8.27
C GLY A 321 -6.20 -17.45 -8.12
N PRO A 322 -5.60 -16.41 -7.52
CA PRO A 322 -6.29 -15.13 -7.28
C PRO A 322 -6.84 -14.46 -8.55
N CYS A 323 -6.15 -14.52 -9.69
CA CYS A 323 -6.71 -13.95 -10.93
C CYS A 323 -7.89 -14.81 -11.44
N GLY A 324 -7.82 -16.13 -11.24
CA GLY A 324 -8.87 -17.07 -11.64
C GLY A 324 -10.13 -17.00 -10.77
N SER A 325 -10.02 -16.50 -9.54
CA SER A 325 -11.16 -16.28 -8.64
C SER A 325 -11.79 -14.89 -8.76
N ALA A 326 -11.12 -13.95 -9.43
CA ALA A 326 -11.57 -12.56 -9.55
C ALA A 326 -12.99 -12.42 -10.13
N SER A 327 -13.36 -13.25 -11.10
CA SER A 327 -14.71 -13.22 -11.68
C SER A 327 -15.80 -13.63 -10.68
N LEU A 328 -15.51 -14.55 -9.76
CA LEU A 328 -16.46 -14.92 -8.71
C LEU A 328 -16.57 -13.79 -7.66
N ALA A 329 -15.43 -13.24 -7.25
CA ALA A 329 -15.38 -12.13 -6.31
C ALA A 329 -16.20 -10.94 -6.83
N ALA A 330 -16.04 -10.58 -8.11
CA ALA A 330 -16.81 -9.55 -8.80
C ALA A 330 -18.32 -9.76 -8.74
N LEU A 331 -18.77 -11.00 -8.99
CA LEU A 331 -20.19 -11.31 -9.03
C LEU A 331 -20.82 -11.22 -7.64
N ARG A 332 -20.15 -11.74 -6.60
CA ARG A 332 -20.59 -11.64 -5.20
C ARG A 332 -20.52 -10.23 -4.65
N ARG A 333 -19.66 -9.40 -5.24
CA ARG A 333 -19.50 -8.00 -4.89
C ARG A 333 -20.74 -7.15 -5.28
N LEU A 334 -21.59 -7.60 -6.22
CA LEU A 334 -22.77 -6.85 -6.67
C LEU A 334 -23.82 -6.67 -5.57
N THR A 335 -24.31 -5.44 -5.40
CA THR A 335 -25.46 -5.13 -4.54
C THR A 335 -26.77 -5.49 -5.24
N ALA A 336 -27.89 -5.51 -4.50
CA ALA A 336 -29.21 -5.72 -5.10
C ALA A 336 -29.53 -4.70 -6.22
N ALA A 337 -29.14 -3.44 -6.03
CA ALA A 337 -29.31 -2.39 -7.04
C ALA A 337 -28.43 -2.64 -8.28
N ASP A 338 -27.17 -3.06 -8.09
CA ASP A 338 -26.29 -3.40 -9.20
C ASP A 338 -26.86 -4.58 -10.01
N ARG A 339 -27.39 -5.59 -9.33
CA ARG A 339 -28.02 -6.76 -9.98
C ARG A 339 -29.24 -6.38 -10.79
N GLU A 340 -30.10 -5.51 -10.25
CA GLU A 340 -31.27 -4.98 -10.98
C GLU A 340 -30.82 -4.23 -12.24
N GLN A 341 -29.79 -3.40 -12.14
CA GLN A 341 -29.28 -2.63 -13.28
C GLN A 341 -28.63 -3.50 -14.36
N LEU A 342 -28.07 -4.66 -14.00
CA LEU A 342 -27.53 -5.65 -14.93
C LEU A 342 -28.57 -6.66 -15.43
N GLU A 343 -29.83 -6.56 -14.99
CA GLU A 343 -30.89 -7.53 -15.28
C GLU A 343 -30.51 -8.95 -14.85
N LEU A 344 -29.74 -9.07 -13.74
CA LEU A 344 -29.29 -10.35 -13.19
C LEU A 344 -30.32 -10.95 -12.23
N ASP A 345 -31.10 -11.90 -12.75
CA ASP A 345 -32.25 -12.53 -12.08
C ASP A 345 -32.18 -14.06 -12.02
N SER A 346 -33.28 -14.70 -11.64
CA SER A 346 -33.38 -16.16 -11.50
C SER A 346 -33.33 -16.94 -12.82
N GLU A 347 -33.52 -16.28 -13.96
CA GLU A 347 -33.44 -16.90 -15.29
C GLU A 347 -32.06 -16.76 -15.92
N SER A 348 -31.20 -15.92 -15.33
CA SER A 348 -29.89 -15.58 -15.87
C SER A 348 -28.88 -16.74 -15.86
N VAL A 349 -28.16 -16.87 -16.97
CA VAL A 349 -27.03 -17.79 -17.18
C VAL A 349 -25.73 -17.01 -17.08
N VAL A 350 -24.91 -17.33 -16.08
CA VAL A 350 -23.65 -16.63 -15.82
C VAL A 350 -22.46 -17.49 -16.21
N VAL A 351 -21.48 -16.89 -16.90
CA VAL A 351 -20.19 -17.50 -17.20
C VAL A 351 -19.07 -16.75 -16.48
N LEU A 352 -18.30 -17.49 -15.69
CA LEU A 352 -17.10 -17.06 -14.99
C LEU A 352 -15.86 -17.54 -15.73
N LEU A 353 -14.84 -16.70 -15.84
CA LEU A 353 -13.56 -17.05 -16.47
C LEU A 353 -12.50 -17.31 -15.38
N CYS A 354 -12.20 -18.58 -15.13
CA CYS A 354 -11.09 -18.97 -14.27
C CYS A 354 -9.80 -18.99 -15.08
N THR A 355 -9.09 -17.85 -15.08
CA THR A 355 -7.95 -17.60 -15.96
C THR A 355 -6.66 -18.31 -15.56
N GLU A 356 -6.52 -18.72 -14.30
CA GLU A 356 -5.31 -19.38 -13.80
C GLU A 356 -5.55 -20.33 -12.62
N GLY A 357 -4.63 -21.28 -12.45
CA GLY A 357 -4.59 -22.21 -11.31
C GLY A 357 -3.94 -21.61 -10.07
N ASN A 358 -4.08 -22.32 -8.95
CA ASN A 358 -3.52 -21.90 -7.68
C ASN A 358 -1.99 -21.79 -7.70
N ARG A 359 -1.46 -20.91 -6.85
CA ARG A 359 -0.03 -20.69 -6.61
C ARG A 359 0.17 -20.14 -5.20
N ASP A 360 1.41 -20.15 -4.72
CA ASP A 360 1.73 -19.53 -3.43
C ASP A 360 1.63 -17.99 -3.51
N TYR A 361 1.08 -17.40 -2.44
CA TYR A 361 1.02 -15.95 -2.20
C TYR A 361 0.82 -15.69 -0.70
N GLU A 362 1.14 -14.48 -0.26
CA GLU A 362 0.86 -14.02 1.09
C GLU A 362 -0.64 -13.80 1.29
N VAL A 363 -1.23 -14.42 2.33
CA VAL A 363 -2.67 -14.33 2.57
C VAL A 363 -3.03 -12.89 2.95
N PRO A 364 -3.90 -12.21 2.18
CA PRO A 364 -4.28 -10.84 2.47
C PRO A 364 -5.13 -10.74 3.74
N ARG A 365 -4.94 -9.65 4.48
CA ARG A 365 -5.79 -9.31 5.64
C ARG A 365 -7.11 -8.70 5.18
N SER A 366 -8.16 -8.86 5.99
CA SER A 366 -9.46 -8.25 5.69
C SER A 366 -9.39 -6.72 5.70
N ILE A 367 -9.88 -6.09 4.63
CA ILE A 367 -10.01 -4.63 4.49
C ILE A 367 -11.43 -4.12 4.83
N PHE A 368 -12.30 -5.02 5.29
CA PHE A 368 -13.68 -4.72 5.67
C PHE A 368 -13.91 -4.04 7.03
N PRO A 369 -12.97 -4.00 8.01
CA PRO A 369 -13.17 -3.21 9.21
C PRO A 369 -13.70 -1.80 8.89
N SER A 370 -14.86 -1.47 9.46
CA SER A 370 -15.64 -0.27 9.09
C SER A 370 -16.07 0.56 10.30
N ASP A 371 -15.71 0.11 11.49
CA ASP A 371 -15.82 0.78 12.76
C ASP A 371 -14.40 0.92 13.37
N PRO A 372 -14.18 1.87 14.28
CA PRO A 372 -12.84 2.13 14.79
C PRO A 372 -12.31 0.99 15.66
N VAL A 373 -13.17 0.16 16.25
CA VAL A 373 -12.76 -0.92 17.15
C VAL A 373 -12.16 -2.07 16.34
N SER A 374 -12.90 -2.60 15.36
CA SER A 374 -12.41 -3.69 14.49
C SER A 374 -11.19 -3.26 13.67
N LEU A 375 -11.12 -1.99 13.26
CA LEU A 375 -9.96 -1.45 12.56
C LEU A 375 -8.75 -1.36 13.50
N THR A 376 -8.93 -0.94 14.76
CA THR A 376 -7.86 -0.95 15.76
C THR A 376 -7.32 -2.35 15.99
N GLN A 377 -8.20 -3.37 16.14
CA GLN A 377 -7.75 -4.77 16.28
C GLN A 377 -6.87 -5.19 15.11
N THR A 378 -7.27 -4.85 13.89
CA THR A 378 -6.52 -5.21 12.69
C THR A 378 -5.17 -4.52 12.62
N LEU A 379 -5.09 -3.23 12.98
CA LEU A 379 -3.82 -2.48 13.00
C LEU A 379 -2.88 -3.00 14.10
N VAL A 380 -3.40 -3.37 15.27
CA VAL A 380 -2.62 -3.97 16.37
C VAL A 380 -2.02 -5.32 15.98
N GLN A 381 -2.75 -6.11 15.18
CA GLN A 381 -2.30 -7.40 14.67
C GLN A 381 -1.20 -7.31 13.59
N ILE A 382 -0.81 -6.10 13.19
CA ILE A 382 0.30 -5.84 12.28
C ILE A 382 1.48 -5.35 13.12
N ASN A 383 2.57 -6.11 13.13
CA ASN A 383 3.79 -5.67 13.81
C ASN A 383 4.42 -4.55 12.99
N SER A 384 4.42 -3.34 13.54
CA SER A 384 5.05 -2.16 12.95
C SER A 384 6.09 -1.56 13.88
N SER A 385 6.68 -2.38 14.76
CA SER A 385 7.69 -1.88 15.69
C SER A 385 8.87 -1.27 14.96
N ASN A 386 9.29 -0.09 15.42
CA ASN A 386 10.32 0.72 14.81
C ASN A 386 11.66 -0.06 14.76
N PRO A 387 12.34 -0.11 13.59
CA PRO A 387 13.56 -0.91 13.41
C PRO A 387 14.76 -0.36 14.20
N SER A 388 14.72 0.91 14.62
CA SER A 388 15.79 1.58 15.36
C SER A 388 15.66 1.42 16.88
N LEU A 389 14.60 0.78 17.37
CA LEU A 389 14.31 0.63 18.80
C LEU A 389 14.48 -0.81 19.29
N GLY A 390 14.91 -0.95 20.55
CA GLY A 390 15.08 -2.25 21.21
C GLY A 390 16.39 -2.98 20.84
N SER A 391 16.61 -4.13 21.46
CA SER A 391 17.81 -4.96 21.22
C SER A 391 17.72 -5.83 19.96
N VAL A 392 16.52 -6.00 19.42
CA VAL A 392 16.24 -6.67 18.15
C VAL A 392 15.45 -5.70 17.28
N PRO A 393 15.93 -5.37 16.06
CA PRO A 393 15.21 -4.50 15.14
C PRO A 393 13.79 -5.02 14.85
N GLY A 394 12.80 -4.14 14.96
CA GLY A 394 11.45 -4.40 14.48
C GLY A 394 11.36 -4.47 12.95
N PRO A 395 10.22 -4.92 12.40
CA PRO A 395 10.01 -5.05 10.96
C PRO A 395 9.79 -3.71 10.23
N GLY A 396 9.53 -2.61 10.95
CA GLY A 396 9.21 -1.30 10.37
C GLY A 396 7.78 -1.21 9.81
N GLU A 397 7.52 -0.15 9.07
CA GLU A 397 6.16 0.34 8.79
C GLU A 397 5.56 -0.18 7.48
N ILE A 398 6.32 -0.93 6.69
CA ILE A 398 5.91 -1.33 5.33
C ILE A 398 4.58 -2.11 5.33
N GLU A 399 4.40 -3.10 6.21
CA GLU A 399 3.19 -3.93 6.24
C GLU A 399 1.96 -3.10 6.62
N ILE A 400 2.05 -2.28 7.66
CA ILE A 400 0.95 -1.44 8.12
C ILE A 400 0.61 -0.34 7.11
N ALA A 401 1.61 0.25 6.46
CA ALA A 401 1.43 1.23 5.39
C ALA A 401 0.70 0.60 4.19
N ARG A 402 1.08 -0.61 3.77
CA ARG A 402 0.37 -1.37 2.71
C ARG A 402 -1.08 -1.67 3.09
N TYR A 403 -1.32 -2.09 4.33
CA TYR A 403 -2.67 -2.35 4.81
C TYR A 403 -3.55 -1.09 4.77
N ILE A 404 -3.05 0.03 5.31
CA ILE A 404 -3.78 1.31 5.30
C ILE A 404 -4.05 1.77 3.87
N LYS A 405 -3.06 1.68 2.98
CA LYS A 405 -3.21 1.99 1.55
C LYS A 405 -4.32 1.15 0.91
N ALA A 406 -4.29 -0.17 1.08
CA ALA A 406 -5.32 -1.06 0.55
C ALA A 406 -6.71 -0.74 1.12
N TRP A 407 -6.79 -0.44 2.42
CA TRP A 407 -8.04 -0.05 3.09
C TRP A 407 -8.64 1.23 2.52
N LEU A 408 -7.81 2.23 2.21
CA LEU A 408 -8.19 3.50 1.58
C LEU A 408 -8.58 3.31 0.10
N GLU A 409 -7.79 2.55 -0.66
CA GLU A 409 -8.04 2.29 -2.08
C GLU A 409 -9.33 1.54 -2.32
N HIS A 410 -9.62 0.50 -1.52
CA HIS A 410 -10.90 -0.20 -1.54
C HIS A 410 -12.10 0.74 -1.40
N ARG A 411 -11.90 1.83 -0.66
CA ARG A 411 -12.92 2.86 -0.41
C ARG A 411 -12.93 3.97 -1.45
N GLY A 412 -12.05 3.92 -2.44
CA GLY A 412 -11.88 4.96 -3.46
C GLY A 412 -11.52 6.30 -2.82
N ILE A 413 -10.63 6.26 -1.83
CA ILE A 413 -10.01 7.45 -1.25
C ILE A 413 -8.68 7.65 -1.97
N GLU A 414 -8.35 8.90 -2.28
CA GLU A 414 -7.06 9.25 -2.92
C GLU A 414 -5.91 8.88 -1.97
N THR A 415 -4.90 8.18 -2.48
CA THR A 415 -3.82 7.60 -1.68
C THR A 415 -2.45 7.95 -2.23
N HIS A 416 -1.51 8.28 -1.35
CA HIS A 416 -0.14 8.58 -1.70
C HIS A 416 0.84 7.85 -0.77
N TRP A 417 1.87 7.27 -1.38
CA TRP A 417 2.98 6.61 -0.68
C TRP A 417 4.17 7.55 -0.62
N ILE A 418 4.60 7.92 0.58
CA ILE A 418 5.71 8.85 0.81
C ILE A 418 6.85 8.07 1.46
N GLU A 419 7.93 7.81 0.71
CA GLU A 419 9.09 7.06 1.20
C GLU A 419 10.42 7.63 0.65
N PRO A 420 10.79 8.88 0.95
CA PRO A 420 12.14 9.38 0.70
C PRO A 420 13.21 8.54 1.42
N THR A 421 12.96 8.13 2.67
CA THR A 421 13.80 7.19 3.40
C THR A 421 13.35 5.75 3.15
N LYS A 422 14.17 5.00 2.40
CA LYS A 422 13.89 3.61 2.04
C LYS A 422 13.58 2.75 3.29
N GLY A 423 12.46 2.06 3.25
CA GLY A 423 11.96 1.18 4.30
C GLY A 423 11.12 1.87 5.37
N ARG A 424 10.93 3.20 5.31
CA ARG A 424 10.21 4.00 6.31
C ARG A 424 9.00 4.73 5.69
N PRO A 425 8.05 4.00 5.08
CA PRO A 425 6.97 4.65 4.34
C PRO A 425 5.95 5.32 5.24
N SER A 426 5.50 6.49 4.82
CA SER A 426 4.30 7.17 5.32
C SER A 426 3.18 7.11 4.26
N ILE A 427 1.93 7.12 4.70
CA ILE A 427 0.74 7.07 3.82
C ILE A 427 -0.09 8.32 4.02
N VAL A 428 -0.46 8.96 2.90
CA VAL A 428 -1.42 10.07 2.91
C VAL A 428 -2.72 9.63 2.22
N GLY A 429 -3.83 9.80 2.92
CA GLY A 429 -5.18 9.59 2.40
C GLY A 429 -5.94 10.90 2.28
N VAL A 430 -6.62 11.16 1.16
CA VAL A 430 -7.32 12.44 0.93
C VAL A 430 -8.76 12.23 0.47
N VAL A 431 -9.68 12.91 1.17
CA VAL A 431 -11.03 13.16 0.68
C VAL A 431 -11.11 14.62 0.28
N ARG A 432 -11.14 14.87 -1.03
CA ARG A 432 -11.22 16.21 -1.60
C ARG A 432 -12.59 16.83 -1.35
N GLY A 433 -12.59 18.07 -0.91
CA GLY A 433 -13.78 18.91 -0.86
C GLY A 433 -14.14 19.47 -2.22
N SER A 434 -15.31 20.11 -2.32
CA SER A 434 -15.77 20.80 -3.53
C SER A 434 -15.06 22.14 -3.81
N GLY A 435 -14.25 22.64 -2.87
CA GLY A 435 -13.44 23.86 -3.00
C GLY A 435 -13.92 25.04 -2.16
N GLY A 436 -12.95 25.86 -1.70
CA GLY A 436 -13.18 27.12 -0.99
C GLY A 436 -13.61 26.99 0.48
N GLY A 437 -13.55 25.78 1.05
CA GLY A 437 -13.61 25.53 2.49
C GLY A 437 -12.21 25.34 3.09
N LYS A 438 -12.12 25.21 4.42
CA LYS A 438 -10.85 24.97 5.12
C LYS A 438 -10.49 23.49 5.17
N SER A 439 -9.23 23.14 5.02
CA SER A 439 -8.78 21.74 5.07
C SER A 439 -8.33 21.31 6.47
N LEU A 440 -8.62 20.06 6.85
CA LEU A 440 -8.25 19.47 8.14
C LEU A 440 -7.31 18.28 7.94
N MET A 441 -6.19 18.27 8.65
CA MET A 441 -5.26 17.13 8.71
C MET A 441 -5.50 16.32 9.99
N LEU A 442 -5.58 14.99 9.86
CA LEU A 442 -5.60 14.02 10.94
C LEU A 442 -4.29 13.23 10.86
N ASN A 443 -3.38 13.51 11.79
CA ASN A 443 -2.03 12.95 11.79
C ASN A 443 -1.89 11.92 12.90
N GLY A 444 -1.12 10.88 12.63
CA GLY A 444 -0.61 10.00 13.68
C GLY A 444 0.39 9.00 13.15
N HIS A 445 1.23 8.51 14.04
CA HIS A 445 2.28 7.57 13.69
C HIS A 445 1.75 6.14 13.58
N ILE A 446 2.37 5.37 12.69
CA ILE A 446 2.00 3.97 12.39
C ILE A 446 3.04 2.97 12.90
N ASP A 447 4.21 3.45 13.33
CA ASP A 447 5.18 2.65 14.07
C ASP A 447 4.79 2.49 15.54
N THR A 448 5.45 1.57 16.23
CA THR A 448 5.33 1.42 17.69
C THR A 448 6.71 1.21 18.30
N VAL A 449 6.84 1.40 19.62
CA VAL A 449 7.99 0.83 20.34
C VAL A 449 8.08 -0.70 20.20
N THR A 450 9.20 -1.25 20.66
CA THR A 450 9.47 -2.70 20.64
C THR A 450 8.39 -3.54 21.34
N CYS A 451 8.12 -4.70 20.77
CA CYS A 451 7.21 -5.71 21.33
C CYS A 451 7.88 -6.62 22.38
N LEU A 452 9.22 -6.57 22.53
CA LEU A 452 9.98 -7.54 23.33
C LEU A 452 9.65 -7.51 24.83
N SER A 453 9.32 -6.34 25.37
CA SER A 453 8.99 -6.16 26.80
C SER A 453 7.53 -6.45 27.13
N TYR A 454 6.69 -6.71 26.13
CA TYR A 454 5.26 -6.90 26.31
C TYR A 454 4.97 -8.28 26.94
N LYS A 455 4.05 -8.31 27.89
CA LYS A 455 3.61 -9.53 28.57
C LYS A 455 2.43 -10.13 27.83
N GLY A 456 2.57 -11.39 27.39
CA GLY A 456 1.57 -12.07 26.59
C GLY A 456 1.81 -11.85 25.10
N ASP A 457 0.75 -11.85 24.31
CA ASP A 457 0.84 -11.58 22.87
C ASP A 457 0.67 -10.06 22.62
N PRO A 458 1.74 -9.34 22.21
CA PRO A 458 1.66 -7.91 21.90
C PRO A 458 0.76 -7.60 20.70
N LEU A 459 0.45 -8.57 19.85
CA LEU A 459 -0.29 -8.38 18.61
C LEU A 459 -1.69 -8.99 18.68
N SER A 460 -2.20 -9.30 19.89
CA SER A 460 -3.45 -10.05 20.05
C SER A 460 -4.66 -9.29 19.48
N GLY A 461 -4.77 -7.99 19.76
CA GLY A 461 -5.98 -7.22 19.52
C GLY A 461 -7.17 -7.73 20.34
N GLU A 462 -6.93 -8.45 21.44
CA GLU A 462 -7.99 -9.05 22.26
C GLU A 462 -8.82 -7.96 22.96
N ILE A 463 -10.14 -8.11 22.94
CA ILE A 463 -11.05 -7.24 23.68
C ILE A 463 -11.52 -7.95 24.95
N LYS A 464 -11.26 -7.34 26.11
CA LYS A 464 -11.68 -7.84 27.41
C LYS A 464 -12.09 -6.69 28.32
N ASP A 465 -13.26 -6.82 28.96
CA ASP A 465 -13.78 -5.84 29.91
C ASP A 465 -13.81 -4.39 29.36
N GLY A 466 -14.18 -4.23 28.09
CA GLY A 466 -14.25 -2.92 27.41
C GLY A 466 -12.90 -2.33 26.99
N LYS A 467 -11.83 -3.12 27.06
CA LYS A 467 -10.46 -2.72 26.71
C LYS A 467 -9.92 -3.58 25.58
N LEU A 468 -9.34 -2.95 24.58
CA LEU A 468 -8.64 -3.59 23.47
C LEU A 468 -7.15 -3.60 23.79
N TYR A 469 -6.57 -4.79 23.93
CA TYR A 469 -5.17 -4.99 24.33
C TYR A 469 -4.25 -5.22 23.14
N GLY A 470 -3.01 -4.77 23.31
CA GLY A 470 -1.89 -5.00 22.38
C GLY A 470 -1.00 -3.77 22.26
N ARG A 471 0.24 -3.98 21.80
CA ARG A 471 1.19 -2.90 21.56
C ARG A 471 0.66 -1.95 20.49
N GLY A 472 0.65 -0.67 20.82
CA GLY A 472 0.14 0.41 20.00
C GLY A 472 -1.39 0.51 19.95
N SER A 473 -2.12 -0.28 20.73
CA SER A 473 -3.57 -0.11 20.86
C SER A 473 -3.92 1.27 21.41
N GLY A 474 -3.20 1.71 22.44
CA GLY A 474 -3.26 3.06 22.99
C GLY A 474 -2.40 4.03 22.18
N ASP A 475 -1.16 3.66 21.86
CA ASP A 475 -0.13 4.55 21.30
C ASP A 475 0.43 4.09 19.93
N MET A 476 -0.15 4.51 18.81
CA MET A 476 -1.39 5.29 18.72
C MET A 476 -2.39 4.75 17.70
N LYS A 477 -2.36 3.44 17.41
CA LYS A 477 -3.19 2.79 16.38
C LYS A 477 -4.70 2.93 16.62
N GLY A 478 -5.14 3.08 17.87
CA GLY A 478 -6.52 3.43 18.18
C GLY A 478 -6.94 4.82 17.65
N GLY A 479 -6.05 5.79 17.77
CA GLY A 479 -6.19 7.12 17.17
C GLY A 479 -6.18 7.05 15.65
N ILE A 480 -5.26 6.26 15.06
CA ILE A 480 -5.19 6.04 13.60
C ILE A 480 -6.48 5.44 13.06
N ALA A 481 -7.00 4.39 13.69
CA ALA A 481 -8.26 3.78 13.28
C ALA A 481 -9.40 4.80 13.29
N SER A 482 -9.49 5.61 14.36
CA SER A 482 -10.50 6.66 14.49
C SER A 482 -10.39 7.74 13.39
N ALA A 483 -9.17 8.12 13.03
CA ALA A 483 -8.88 9.06 11.94
C ALA A 483 -9.25 8.49 10.57
N LEU A 484 -8.92 7.21 10.29
CA LEU A 484 -9.27 6.53 9.04
C LEU A 484 -10.79 6.38 8.86
N ILE A 485 -11.53 6.01 9.92
CA ILE A 485 -12.99 5.97 9.87
C ILE A 485 -13.57 7.38 9.65
N THR A 486 -13.01 8.40 10.31
CA THR A 486 -13.40 9.80 10.09
C THR A 486 -13.20 10.22 8.64
N LEU A 487 -12.05 9.88 8.04
CA LEU A 487 -11.78 10.16 6.64
C LEU A 487 -12.79 9.47 5.72
N ALA A 488 -13.12 8.20 5.97
CA ALA A 488 -14.14 7.49 5.21
C ALA A 488 -15.54 8.12 5.36
N ASN A 489 -15.89 8.60 6.55
CA ASN A 489 -17.15 9.31 6.79
C ASN A 489 -17.21 10.64 6.04
N ALA A 490 -16.08 11.35 5.88
CA ALA A 490 -16.01 12.64 5.19
C ALA A 490 -16.56 12.57 3.75
N LYS A 491 -16.47 11.41 3.08
CA LYS A 491 -16.98 11.22 1.70
C LYS A 491 -18.48 11.50 1.54
N SER A 492 -19.28 11.24 2.58
CA SER A 492 -20.73 11.45 2.53
C SER A 492 -21.17 12.79 3.10
N LEU A 493 -20.23 13.63 3.56
CA LEU A 493 -20.55 14.90 4.20
C LEU A 493 -20.69 16.08 3.22
N GLY A 494 -20.26 15.93 1.97
CA GLY A 494 -20.36 16.99 0.96
C GLY A 494 -19.57 18.25 1.32
N LEU A 495 -18.35 18.09 1.84
CA LEU A 495 -17.52 19.17 2.36
C LEU A 495 -16.98 20.09 1.25
N ARG A 496 -16.61 21.32 1.61
CA ARG A 496 -15.93 22.26 0.71
C ARG A 496 -14.42 22.24 0.89
N GLY A 497 -13.94 21.95 2.10
CA GLY A 497 -12.53 21.75 2.38
C GLY A 497 -12.12 20.28 2.38
N ASP A 498 -10.83 20.03 2.18
CA ASP A 498 -10.27 18.68 2.16
C ASP A 498 -10.17 18.11 3.59
N VAL A 499 -10.33 16.80 3.72
CA VAL A 499 -9.93 16.05 4.92
C VAL A 499 -8.78 15.15 4.53
N ILE A 500 -7.67 15.27 5.25
CA ILE A 500 -6.39 14.63 4.94
C ILE A 500 -6.01 13.75 6.14
N PHE A 501 -5.71 12.49 5.90
CA PHE A 501 -5.06 11.61 6.87
C PHE A 501 -3.58 11.48 6.53
N THR A 502 -2.71 11.55 7.54
CA THR A 502 -1.28 11.27 7.39
C THR A 502 -0.87 10.22 8.42
N GLY A 503 -0.66 8.98 7.97
CA GLY A 503 -0.09 7.90 8.77
C GLY A 503 1.42 7.90 8.59
N VAL A 504 2.16 8.31 9.61
CA VAL A 504 3.59 8.65 9.48
C VAL A 504 4.50 7.62 10.15
N ALA A 505 5.68 7.42 9.58
CA ALA A 505 6.70 6.56 10.16
C ALA A 505 7.58 7.29 11.19
N ASP A 506 8.18 6.50 12.08
CA ASP A 506 9.31 6.85 12.94
C ASP A 506 9.06 7.81 14.11
N GLU A 507 7.83 8.11 14.49
CA GLU A 507 7.59 9.07 15.59
C GLU A 507 8.28 8.63 16.88
N GLU A 508 8.23 7.33 17.17
CA GLU A 508 8.78 6.70 18.37
C GLU A 508 10.32 6.79 18.48
N ALA A 509 10.99 7.28 17.44
CA ALA A 509 12.43 7.54 17.43
C ALA A 509 12.76 9.00 17.08
N THR A 510 12.73 9.36 15.79
CA THR A 510 13.14 10.70 15.33
C THR A 510 12.09 11.43 14.51
N SER A 511 10.98 10.79 14.17
CA SER A 511 9.82 11.40 13.50
C SER A 511 10.08 11.88 12.07
N ILE A 512 10.93 11.15 11.34
CA ILE A 512 11.23 11.47 9.93
C ILE A 512 9.98 11.45 9.04
N GLY A 513 8.96 10.65 9.35
CA GLY A 513 7.78 10.51 8.51
C GLY A 513 6.95 11.79 8.39
N THR A 514 6.75 12.50 9.50
CA THR A 514 6.06 13.81 9.46
C THR A 514 6.91 14.86 8.75
N GLU A 515 8.22 14.89 8.96
CA GLU A 515 9.12 15.79 8.21
C GLU A 515 9.02 15.54 6.70
N GLU A 516 9.03 14.28 6.26
CA GLU A 516 8.96 13.88 4.85
C GLU A 516 7.59 14.18 4.22
N VAL A 517 6.49 13.93 4.94
CA VAL A 517 5.14 14.29 4.49
C VAL A 517 5.00 15.80 4.31
N LEU A 518 5.54 16.60 5.24
CA LEU A 518 5.55 18.05 5.11
C LEU A 518 6.52 18.52 4.00
N ALA A 519 7.65 17.87 3.81
CA ALA A 519 8.58 18.18 2.71
C ALA A 519 7.98 17.86 1.33
N ALA A 520 7.15 16.82 1.24
CA ALA A 520 6.37 16.48 0.04
C ALA A 520 5.24 17.49 -0.28
N GLY A 521 5.01 18.47 0.59
CA GLY A 521 4.09 19.59 0.35
C GLY A 521 2.69 19.41 0.93
N TRP A 522 2.43 18.35 1.69
CA TRP A 522 1.13 18.15 2.34
C TRP A 522 0.89 19.21 3.41
N ARG A 523 -0.22 19.95 3.30
CA ARG A 523 -0.62 21.04 4.20
C ARG A 523 -2.11 21.01 4.47
N ALA A 524 -2.52 21.63 5.56
CA ALA A 524 -3.93 21.87 5.91
C ALA A 524 -4.10 23.21 6.66
N ASP A 525 -5.33 23.72 6.77
CA ASP A 525 -5.64 24.93 7.54
C ASP A 525 -5.61 24.69 9.07
N ALA A 526 -5.78 23.44 9.50
CA ALA A 526 -5.55 22.99 10.87
C ALA A 526 -5.23 21.49 10.90
N ALA A 527 -4.68 21.00 12.01
CA ALA A 527 -4.40 19.59 12.20
C ALA A 527 -4.80 19.08 13.60
N ILE A 528 -5.05 17.78 13.71
CA ILE A 528 -5.15 17.06 14.97
C ILE A 528 -4.18 15.88 14.92
N VAL A 529 -3.29 15.78 15.90
CA VAL A 529 -2.44 14.61 16.15
C VAL A 529 -3.18 13.68 17.11
N ASN A 530 -3.45 12.45 16.68
CA ASN A 530 -4.46 11.58 17.30
C ASN A 530 -4.01 10.75 18.51
N GLU A 531 -3.07 11.28 19.29
CA GLU A 531 -2.45 10.63 20.45
C GLU A 531 -3.46 10.30 21.58
N PRO A 532 -3.16 9.35 22.49
CA PRO A 532 -4.09 8.96 23.53
C PRO A 532 -4.20 10.01 24.65
N THR A 533 -4.97 11.07 24.40
CA THR A 533 -5.17 12.18 25.35
C THR A 533 -6.36 11.96 26.29
N ASN A 534 -6.93 10.74 26.35
CA ASN A 534 -8.04 10.40 27.23
C ASN A 534 -9.28 11.29 27.04
N LEU A 535 -9.55 11.66 25.78
CA LEU A 535 -10.62 12.57 25.38
C LEU A 535 -10.50 13.99 25.96
N ASP A 536 -9.32 14.36 26.47
CA ASP A 536 -8.95 15.73 26.83
C ASP A 536 -8.11 16.36 25.72
N ILE A 537 -7.91 17.68 25.77
CA ILE A 537 -7.21 18.44 24.73
C ILE A 537 -5.83 18.82 25.23
N VAL A 538 -4.80 18.38 24.52
CA VAL A 538 -3.43 18.87 24.75
C VAL A 538 -3.13 19.96 23.73
N ARG A 539 -2.91 21.16 24.22
CA ARG A 539 -2.70 22.35 23.37
C ARG A 539 -1.22 22.68 23.13
N GLY A 540 -0.32 21.92 23.73
CA GLY A 540 1.11 22.13 23.60
C GLY A 540 1.92 21.18 24.47
N HIS A 541 3.20 21.09 24.19
CA HIS A 541 4.11 20.17 24.87
C HIS A 541 5.55 20.69 24.88
N ASN A 542 6.38 20.06 25.71
CA ASN A 542 7.80 20.37 25.78
C ASN A 542 8.54 19.96 24.50
N GLY A 543 9.58 20.72 24.15
CA GLY A 543 10.62 20.28 23.23
C GLY A 543 11.74 19.56 23.97
N PHE A 544 12.81 19.21 23.27
CA PHE A 544 14.04 18.73 23.90
C PHE A 544 15.28 18.99 23.05
N VAL A 545 16.42 19.03 23.71
CA VAL A 545 17.75 19.15 23.10
C VAL A 545 18.65 18.10 23.74
N TRP A 546 19.37 17.35 22.91
CA TRP A 546 20.46 16.50 23.31
C TRP A 546 21.80 17.21 23.06
N LEU A 547 22.66 17.17 24.07
CA LEU A 547 23.99 17.76 23.99
C LEU A 547 25.03 16.74 24.43
N GLU A 548 26.22 16.84 23.87
CA GLU A 548 27.41 16.16 24.38
C GLU A 548 28.42 17.20 24.85
N VAL A 549 28.95 16.97 26.04
CA VAL A 549 30.01 17.76 26.65
C VAL A 549 31.24 16.87 26.79
N ASP A 550 32.29 17.18 26.03
CA ASP A 550 33.59 16.53 26.18
C ASP A 550 34.42 17.33 27.16
N ILE A 551 34.95 16.68 28.18
CA ILE A 551 35.85 17.26 29.17
C ILE A 551 37.21 16.62 28.98
N TYR A 552 38.23 17.45 28.74
CA TYR A 552 39.56 16.99 28.38
C TYR A 552 40.50 16.96 29.58
N GLY A 553 41.33 15.93 29.59
CA GLY A 553 42.42 15.68 30.52
C GLY A 553 43.74 15.54 29.79
N VAL A 554 44.70 14.90 30.45
CA VAL A 554 46.03 14.58 29.89
C VAL A 554 46.34 13.15 30.29
N ALA A 555 46.45 12.27 29.31
CA ALA A 555 46.80 10.87 29.54
C ALA A 555 48.20 10.74 30.14
N ALA A 556 48.31 9.94 31.20
CA ALA A 556 49.56 9.62 31.86
C ALA A 556 49.43 8.26 32.57
N HIS A 557 50.55 7.59 32.82
CA HIS A 557 50.56 6.39 33.67
C HIS A 557 50.05 6.75 35.07
N GLY A 558 49.33 5.86 35.74
CA GLY A 558 48.67 6.12 37.03
C GLY A 558 49.62 6.56 38.14
N SER A 559 50.91 6.20 38.04
CA SER A 559 51.95 6.66 38.98
C SER A 559 52.50 8.06 38.67
N SER A 560 52.28 8.59 37.47
CA SER A 560 52.77 9.89 36.99
C SER A 560 51.74 10.99 37.29
N TYR A 561 51.39 11.12 38.58
CA TYR A 561 50.34 12.00 39.08
C TYR A 561 50.61 13.50 38.84
N ASP A 562 51.86 13.87 38.57
CA ASP A 562 52.32 15.22 38.28
C ASP A 562 52.15 15.62 36.81
N LEU A 563 51.97 14.65 35.91
CA LEU A 563 51.83 14.86 34.47
C LEU A 563 50.38 14.70 33.96
N GLY A 564 49.58 13.88 34.66
CA GLY A 564 48.21 13.57 34.26
C GLY A 564 47.19 14.62 34.69
N VAL A 565 46.15 14.80 33.88
CA VAL A 565 44.93 15.51 34.26
C VAL A 565 43.76 14.56 34.08
N ASP A 566 43.05 14.24 35.15
CA ASP A 566 41.97 13.26 35.13
C ASP A 566 40.66 13.87 34.60
N ALA A 567 40.33 13.58 33.34
CA ALA A 567 39.08 14.01 32.71
C ALA A 567 37.81 13.54 33.45
N ILE A 568 37.81 12.34 34.05
CA ILE A 568 36.65 11.81 34.79
C ILE A 568 36.44 12.61 36.07
N THR A 569 37.52 12.86 36.82
CA THR A 569 37.44 13.71 38.02
C THR A 569 37.00 15.13 37.66
N LYS A 570 37.47 15.70 36.53
CA LYS A 570 37.00 17.00 36.03
C LYS A 570 35.50 16.97 35.71
N ALA A 571 34.99 15.91 35.08
CA ALA A 571 33.56 15.76 34.81
C ALA A 571 32.69 15.78 36.08
N GLY A 572 33.23 15.33 37.22
CA GLY A 572 32.56 15.46 38.52
C GLY A 572 32.15 16.89 38.89
N TYR A 573 33.01 17.89 38.60
CA TYR A 573 32.67 19.30 38.85
C TYR A 573 31.51 19.77 37.98
N PHE A 574 31.51 19.36 36.70
CA PHE A 574 30.43 19.67 35.79
C PHE A 574 29.10 19.04 36.23
N LEU A 575 29.09 17.77 36.64
CA LEU A 575 27.89 17.09 37.11
C LEU A 575 27.29 17.76 38.36
N VAL A 576 28.13 18.24 39.29
CA VAL A 576 27.67 19.00 40.46
C VAL A 576 27.07 20.34 40.06
N ALA A 577 27.66 21.05 39.10
CA ALA A 577 27.10 22.29 38.58
C ALA A 577 25.77 22.05 37.84
N LEU A 578 25.68 20.96 37.07
CA LEU A 578 24.50 20.54 36.35
C LEU A 578 23.32 20.21 37.29
N ASP A 579 23.56 19.48 38.39
CA ASP A 579 22.52 19.18 39.39
C ASP A 579 21.94 20.45 40.02
N LYS A 580 22.80 21.43 40.35
CA LYS A 580 22.35 22.73 40.86
C LYS A 580 21.55 23.50 39.79
N TYR A 581 21.97 23.45 38.54
CA TYR A 581 21.27 24.06 37.42
C TYR A 581 19.90 23.42 37.19
N ALA A 582 19.80 22.09 37.21
CA ALA A 582 18.55 21.34 37.08
C ALA A 582 17.51 21.79 38.12
N LYS A 583 17.90 21.89 39.39
CA LYS A 583 17.03 22.40 40.47
C LYS A 583 16.62 23.85 40.28
N ARG A 584 17.47 24.67 39.66
CA ARG A 584 17.20 26.10 39.43
C ARG A 584 16.15 26.32 38.33
N ILE A 585 16.19 25.52 37.27
CA ILE A 585 15.29 25.67 36.12
C ILE A 585 13.95 24.98 36.33
N GLN A 586 13.90 23.94 37.16
CA GLN A 586 12.68 23.19 37.46
C GLN A 586 11.75 23.99 38.38
N LYS A 587 11.09 25.01 37.82
CA LYS A 587 10.07 25.81 38.48
C LYS A 587 8.73 25.53 37.84
N ASP A 588 7.80 24.99 38.61
CA ASP A 588 6.41 24.86 38.20
C ASP A 588 5.72 26.23 38.38
N ASP A 589 5.33 26.83 37.27
CA ASP A 589 4.58 28.08 37.20
C ASP A 589 3.06 27.85 37.10
N GLY A 590 2.59 26.61 37.32
CA GLY A 590 1.20 26.22 37.23
C GLY A 590 0.72 25.98 35.80
N THR A 591 1.64 25.94 34.83
CA THR A 591 1.31 25.75 33.41
C THR A 591 1.15 24.30 32.97
N GLY A 592 1.52 23.35 33.84
CA GLY A 592 1.52 21.91 33.59
C GLY A 592 2.84 21.35 33.04
N VAL A 593 3.72 22.24 32.57
CA VAL A 593 5.02 21.91 31.98
C VAL A 593 6.15 22.67 32.68
N CYS A 594 7.35 22.08 32.69
CA CYS A 594 8.55 22.73 33.21
C CYS A 594 9.78 22.26 32.42
N PRO A 595 10.83 23.09 32.31
CA PRO A 595 12.07 22.64 31.72
C PRO A 595 12.78 21.69 32.70
N SER A 596 13.53 20.75 32.16
CA SER A 596 14.34 19.82 32.94
C SER A 596 15.66 19.56 32.22
N VAL A 597 16.67 19.14 32.97
CA VAL A 597 17.95 18.73 32.41
C VAL A 597 18.55 17.62 33.28
N HIS A 598 19.16 16.64 32.64
CA HIS A 598 19.92 15.61 33.34
C HIS A 598 21.05 15.09 32.46
N ALA A 599 22.06 14.48 33.08
CA ALA A 599 23.06 13.70 32.39
C ALA A 599 22.51 12.28 32.17
N SER A 600 22.32 11.90 30.91
CA SER A 600 21.76 10.61 30.52
C SER A 600 22.83 9.52 30.38
N ILE A 601 24.02 9.89 29.89
CA ILE A 601 25.14 8.97 29.65
C ILE A 601 26.45 9.66 30.05
N ILE A 602 27.38 8.93 30.66
CA ILE A 602 28.77 9.36 30.89
C ILE A 602 29.73 8.26 30.46
N LYS A 603 30.81 8.61 29.76
CA LYS A 603 31.86 7.68 29.31
C LYS A 603 33.22 8.34 29.45
N GLY A 604 34.18 7.68 30.10
CA GLY A 604 35.56 8.15 30.21
C GLY A 604 36.49 7.06 30.72
N GLY A 605 37.74 7.10 30.25
CA GLY A 605 38.80 6.14 30.58
C GLY A 605 38.72 4.81 29.84
N GLU A 606 39.89 4.22 29.60
CA GLU A 606 40.07 2.95 28.88
C GLU A 606 40.58 1.82 29.81
N GLU A 607 41.34 2.16 30.85
CA GLU A 607 41.93 1.21 31.80
C GLU A 607 42.22 1.85 33.16
N ALA A 608 42.40 1.02 34.19
CA ALA A 608 42.55 1.47 35.58
C ALA A 608 43.91 2.12 35.91
N SER A 609 44.94 1.90 35.09
CA SER A 609 46.32 2.34 35.35
C SER A 609 46.75 3.54 34.52
N SER A 610 45.80 4.26 33.93
CA SER A 610 46.05 5.45 33.12
C SER A 610 45.08 6.57 33.48
N TYR A 611 45.55 7.82 33.47
CA TYR A 611 44.71 8.99 33.55
C TYR A 611 43.90 9.13 32.25
N PRO A 612 42.57 9.34 32.32
CA PRO A 612 41.74 9.53 31.13
C PRO A 612 41.97 10.92 30.52
N ASP A 613 42.23 10.96 29.21
CA ASP A 613 42.37 12.20 28.44
C ASP A 613 41.02 12.80 27.99
N CYS A 614 39.93 12.02 28.03
CA CYS A 614 38.60 12.49 27.72
C CYS A 614 37.52 11.83 28.60
N CYS A 615 36.51 12.61 28.95
CA CYS A 615 35.25 12.14 29.52
C CYS A 615 34.09 12.88 28.84
N THR A 616 33.22 12.13 28.16
CA THR A 616 32.02 12.66 27.48
C THR A 616 30.80 12.47 28.35
N VAL A 617 30.04 13.54 28.55
CA VAL A 617 28.74 13.55 29.23
C VAL A 617 27.65 13.92 28.23
N THR A 618 26.70 13.02 28.00
CA THR A 618 25.50 13.27 27.20
C THR A 618 24.39 13.81 28.10
N LEU A 619 23.74 14.87 27.66
CA LEU A 619 22.66 15.56 28.36
C LEU A 619 21.36 15.45 27.57
N GLU A 620 20.24 15.29 28.25
CA GLU A 620 18.92 15.62 27.71
C GLU A 620 18.37 16.83 28.46
N ARG A 621 17.89 17.81 27.70
CA ARG A 621 17.27 19.03 28.23
C ARG A 621 15.89 19.25 27.62
N ARG A 622 14.82 19.21 28.42
CA ARG A 622 13.44 19.53 27.99
C ARG A 622 13.23 21.03 27.88
N THR A 623 12.61 21.48 26.79
CA THR A 623 12.46 22.89 26.43
C THR A 623 11.01 23.38 26.44
N LEU A 624 10.85 24.64 26.80
CA LEU A 624 9.61 25.39 26.71
C LEU A 624 9.62 26.30 25.47
N LYS A 625 8.43 26.85 25.16
CA LYS A 625 8.26 27.81 24.08
C LYS A 625 9.20 29.01 24.22
N GLY A 626 9.95 29.28 23.16
CA GLY A 626 10.92 30.37 23.08
C GLY A 626 12.36 29.96 23.40
N GLU A 627 12.57 28.76 23.94
CA GLU A 627 13.91 28.20 24.15
C GLU A 627 14.35 27.41 22.92
N THR A 628 15.63 27.56 22.55
CA THR A 628 16.20 26.99 21.32
C THR A 628 17.44 26.16 21.64
N PRO A 629 17.91 25.29 20.72
CA PRO A 629 19.17 24.57 20.91
C PRO A 629 20.34 25.49 21.23
N ASN A 630 20.37 26.68 20.63
CA ASN A 630 21.41 27.67 20.88
C ASN A 630 21.35 28.28 22.28
N THR A 631 20.15 28.60 22.79
CA THR A 631 20.02 29.15 24.15
C THR A 631 20.38 28.09 25.18
N VAL A 632 19.96 26.84 24.99
CA VAL A 632 20.33 25.72 25.85
C VAL A 632 21.84 25.49 25.84
N LYS A 633 22.46 25.49 24.66
CA LYS A 633 23.92 25.36 24.53
C LYS A 633 24.64 26.48 25.27
N GLN A 634 24.16 27.73 25.17
CA GLN A 634 24.75 28.87 25.88
C GLN A 634 24.65 28.70 27.40
N GLU A 635 23.52 28.25 27.95
CA GLU A 635 23.37 28.00 29.39
C GLU A 635 24.35 26.93 29.89
N ILE A 636 24.56 25.85 29.12
CA ILE A 636 25.54 24.82 29.46
C ILE A 636 26.97 25.36 29.35
N GLN A 637 27.26 26.19 28.33
CA GLN A 637 28.55 26.86 28.19
C GLN A 637 28.84 27.81 29.35
N GLU A 638 27.84 28.52 29.86
CA GLU A 638 28.00 29.40 31.03
C GLU A 638 28.42 28.60 32.26
N LEU A 639 27.79 27.44 32.53
CA LEU A 639 28.19 26.55 33.62
C LEU A 639 29.65 26.08 33.47
N LEU A 640 30.02 25.63 32.27
CA LEU A 640 31.36 25.13 31.97
C LEU A 640 32.42 26.24 32.06
N SER A 641 32.10 27.44 31.59
CA SER A 641 32.98 28.61 31.68
C SER A 641 33.21 29.06 33.12
N GLY A 642 32.19 28.93 33.98
CA GLY A 642 32.30 29.17 35.41
C GLY A 642 33.34 28.25 36.06
N ILE A 643 33.29 26.95 35.74
CA ILE A 643 34.25 25.96 36.23
C ILE A 643 35.66 26.26 35.69
N ALA A 644 35.79 26.54 34.39
CA ALA A 644 37.08 26.86 33.76
C ALA A 644 37.72 28.14 34.30
N SER A 645 36.92 29.07 34.85
CA SER A 645 37.43 30.28 35.48
C SER A 645 38.07 30.03 36.85
N GLU A 646 37.60 29.02 37.58
CA GLU A 646 38.16 28.58 38.86
C GLU A 646 39.34 27.61 38.66
N ASP A 647 39.35 26.87 37.54
CA ASP A 647 40.36 25.88 37.21
C ASP A 647 40.84 26.00 35.74
N PRO A 648 41.99 26.65 35.49
CA PRO A 648 42.53 26.81 34.14
C PRO A 648 42.86 25.51 33.40
N SER A 649 43.00 24.39 34.13
CA SER A 649 43.23 23.05 33.57
C SER A 649 41.95 22.40 33.04
N PHE A 650 40.78 22.92 33.40
CA PHE A 650 39.49 22.45 32.90
C PHE A 650 39.29 22.90 31.45
N LYS A 651 39.43 21.97 30.50
CA LYS A 651 39.19 22.18 29.07
C LYS A 651 37.98 21.38 28.64
N TYR A 652 37.17 21.93 27.75
CA TYR A 652 35.93 21.31 27.31
C TYR A 652 35.55 21.69 25.89
N ASP A 653 34.68 20.88 25.28
CA ASP A 653 33.87 21.22 24.12
C ASP A 653 32.40 20.86 24.39
N VAL A 654 31.47 21.52 23.70
CA VAL A 654 30.04 21.23 23.79
C VAL A 654 29.38 21.35 22.43
N ARG A 655 28.61 20.32 22.08
CA ARG A 655 27.88 20.22 20.81
C ARG A 655 26.44 19.79 21.06
N THR A 656 25.53 20.32 20.26
CA THR A 656 24.17 19.80 20.15
C THR A 656 24.21 18.61 19.21
N THR A 657 23.65 17.48 19.62
CA THR A 657 23.63 16.26 18.82
C THR A 657 22.29 16.01 18.15
N PHE A 658 21.19 16.43 18.78
CA PHE A 658 19.84 16.30 18.25
C PHE A 658 18.89 17.25 18.99
N ASP A 659 17.81 17.68 18.35
CA ASP A 659 16.78 18.49 19.00
C ASP A 659 15.42 18.38 18.33
N ARG A 660 14.40 18.73 19.11
CA ARG A 660 13.01 18.87 18.67
C ARG A 660 12.36 20.07 19.37
N SER A 661 11.70 20.93 18.58
CA SER A 661 11.03 22.14 19.06
C SER A 661 9.89 21.81 20.05
N SER A 662 9.66 22.72 21.01
CA SER A 662 8.41 22.75 21.78
C SER A 662 7.26 23.29 20.94
N TYR A 663 6.03 22.97 21.28
CA TYR A 663 4.86 23.50 20.57
C TYR A 663 3.78 24.01 21.52
N GLU A 664 3.07 25.06 21.11
CA GLU A 664 1.88 25.55 21.83
C GLU A 664 1.00 26.43 20.95
N ILE A 665 -0.28 26.09 20.85
CA ILE A 665 -1.33 26.92 20.27
C ILE A 665 -1.96 27.85 21.32
N SER A 666 -2.37 29.04 20.89
CA SER A 666 -3.06 30.00 21.75
C SER A 666 -4.44 29.49 22.18
N LEU A 667 -4.79 29.73 23.44
CA LEU A 667 -6.14 29.47 23.97
C LEU A 667 -7.24 30.22 23.21
N ASP A 668 -6.92 31.40 22.68
CA ASP A 668 -7.86 32.24 21.92
C ASP A 668 -7.98 31.83 20.44
N HIS A 669 -7.27 30.78 20.00
CA HIS A 669 -7.32 30.36 18.61
C HIS A 669 -8.70 29.76 18.28
N PRO A 670 -9.39 30.18 17.19
CA PRO A 670 -10.75 29.72 16.90
C PRO A 670 -10.90 28.19 16.78
N PHE A 671 -9.83 27.50 16.37
CA PHE A 671 -9.82 26.04 16.31
C PHE A 671 -9.93 25.37 17.69
N MET A 672 -9.33 25.94 18.74
CA MET A 672 -9.48 25.46 20.13
C MET A 672 -10.95 25.43 20.53
N ALA A 673 -11.65 26.54 20.33
CA ALA A 673 -13.06 26.67 20.70
C ALA A 673 -13.95 25.66 19.98
N LEU A 674 -13.70 25.40 18.69
CA LEU A 674 -14.42 24.39 17.92
C LEU A 674 -14.23 22.98 18.49
N VAL A 675 -12.98 22.60 18.78
CA VAL A 675 -12.66 21.27 19.32
C VAL A 675 -13.24 21.11 20.72
N GLU A 676 -13.06 22.07 21.62
CA GLU A 676 -13.63 22.05 22.97
C GLU A 676 -15.15 21.85 22.96
N GLN A 677 -15.88 22.64 22.17
CA GLN A 677 -17.34 22.54 22.05
C GLN A 677 -17.77 21.18 21.48
N THR A 678 -17.03 20.66 20.51
CA THR A 678 -17.36 19.38 19.89
C THR A 678 -17.16 18.22 20.86
N VAL A 679 -16.04 18.22 21.59
CA VAL A 679 -15.73 17.22 22.63
C VAL A 679 -16.80 17.25 23.72
N GLU A 680 -17.11 18.44 24.26
CA GLU A 680 -18.14 18.59 25.30
C GLU A 680 -19.50 18.07 24.83
N SER A 681 -19.87 18.33 23.57
CA SER A 681 -21.14 17.86 23.00
C SER A 681 -21.26 16.34 22.87
N VAL A 682 -20.14 15.60 22.80
CA VAL A 682 -20.12 14.14 22.63
C VAL A 682 -19.89 13.44 23.96
N VAL A 683 -18.91 13.89 24.73
CA VAL A 683 -18.52 13.26 26.00
C VAL A 683 -19.47 13.65 27.14
N GLY A 684 -20.16 14.80 27.02
CA GLY A 684 -21.08 15.30 28.06
C GLY A 684 -20.39 15.95 29.26
N ARG A 685 -19.07 16.20 29.16
CA ARG A 685 -18.28 16.97 30.11
C ARG A 685 -17.38 17.94 29.37
N LYS A 686 -17.05 19.07 30.00
CA LYS A 686 -16.00 19.95 29.49
C LYS A 686 -14.64 19.20 29.50
N PRO A 687 -13.88 19.18 28.38
CA PRO A 687 -12.55 18.58 28.37
C PRO A 687 -11.58 19.40 29.22
N ALA A 688 -10.61 18.72 29.84
CA ALA A 688 -9.44 19.41 30.35
C ALA A 688 -8.60 19.92 29.17
N VAL A 689 -7.99 21.09 29.35
CA VAL A 689 -7.08 21.67 28.38
C VAL A 689 -5.71 21.77 29.02
N THR A 690 -4.79 20.89 28.62
CA THR A 690 -3.49 20.71 29.28
C THR A 690 -2.32 21.01 28.36
N ARG A 691 -1.13 21.03 28.96
CA ARG A 691 0.15 20.93 28.26
C ARG A 691 0.88 19.71 28.79
N GLU A 692 1.61 19.02 27.91
CA GLU A 692 2.25 17.76 28.24
C GLU A 692 3.78 17.83 28.24
N LYS A 693 4.41 16.96 29.02
CA LYS A 693 5.87 16.97 29.22
C LYS A 693 6.64 16.18 28.16
N TYR A 694 5.96 15.26 27.48
CA TYR A 694 6.52 14.49 26.37
C TYR A 694 6.56 15.36 25.09
N TRP A 695 7.06 14.80 24.00
CA TRP A 695 7.13 15.47 22.70
C TRP A 695 6.27 14.71 21.70
N THR A 696 5.67 15.39 20.71
CA THR A 696 4.99 14.77 19.57
C THR A 696 5.18 15.58 18.28
N ASP A 697 4.72 15.01 17.16
CA ASP A 697 4.71 15.61 15.83
C ASP A 697 3.99 16.96 15.68
N CYS A 698 3.25 17.40 16.71
CA CYS A 698 2.66 18.74 16.73
C CYS A 698 3.67 19.85 16.50
N ALA A 699 4.91 19.69 16.99
CA ALA A 699 5.96 20.67 16.76
C ALA A 699 6.33 20.81 15.28
N LEU A 700 6.49 19.69 14.56
CA LEU A 700 6.85 19.70 13.14
C LEU A 700 5.74 20.33 12.28
N ILE A 701 4.49 19.98 12.58
CA ILE A 701 3.31 20.55 11.91
C ILE A 701 3.17 22.05 12.24
N GLY A 702 3.42 22.43 13.49
CA GLY A 702 3.39 23.81 13.94
C GLY A 702 4.48 24.69 13.33
N ASP A 703 5.69 24.15 13.13
CA ASP A 703 6.85 24.87 12.58
C ASP A 703 6.63 25.30 11.12
N VAL A 704 5.76 24.60 10.37
CA VAL A 704 5.32 25.03 9.03
C VAL A 704 4.07 25.91 9.03
N GLY A 705 3.64 26.37 10.21
CA GLY A 705 2.56 27.35 10.39
C GLY A 705 1.15 26.78 10.47
N ILE A 706 0.99 25.46 10.64
CA ILE A 706 -0.34 24.84 10.76
C ILE A 706 -0.76 24.81 12.23
N PRO A 707 -1.91 25.40 12.62
CA PRO A 707 -2.42 25.27 13.98
C PRO A 707 -2.85 23.83 14.25
N VAL A 708 -2.22 23.19 15.23
CA VAL A 708 -2.41 21.78 15.59
C VAL A 708 -2.74 21.59 17.07
N LEU A 709 -3.50 20.53 17.36
CA LEU A 709 -3.85 20.04 18.69
C LEU A 709 -3.55 18.55 18.81
N LEU A 710 -3.27 18.05 20.01
CA LEU A 710 -3.32 16.62 20.26
C LEU A 710 -4.68 16.28 20.85
N PHE A 711 -5.34 15.28 20.27
CA PHE A 711 -6.62 14.78 20.72
C PHE A 711 -6.88 13.36 20.23
N GLY A 712 -7.18 12.44 21.13
CA GLY A 712 -7.49 11.06 20.78
C GLY A 712 -8.11 10.24 21.92
N PRO A 713 -8.14 8.91 21.76
CA PRO A 713 -8.87 8.01 22.63
C PRO A 713 -8.26 7.89 24.02
N HIS A 714 -8.95 7.17 24.90
CA HIS A 714 -8.40 6.79 26.20
C HIS A 714 -7.51 5.57 26.07
N GLY A 715 -6.24 5.73 26.47
CA GLY A 715 -5.22 4.70 26.44
C GLY A 715 -4.42 4.67 27.74
N GLU A 716 -4.05 3.48 28.19
CA GLU A 716 -3.22 3.28 29.38
C GLU A 716 -2.13 2.23 29.12
N GLY A 717 -1.06 2.32 29.90
CA GLY A 717 0.06 1.38 29.77
C GLY A 717 0.98 1.66 28.58
N ILE A 718 1.02 2.91 28.14
CA ILE A 718 1.89 3.37 27.05
C ILE A 718 3.35 2.98 27.37
N HIS A 719 3.99 2.30 26.42
CA HIS A 719 5.35 1.74 26.52
C HIS A 719 5.57 0.73 27.66
N SER A 720 4.50 0.27 28.32
CA SER A 720 4.55 -0.68 29.44
C SER A 720 4.48 -2.14 28.98
N MET A 721 4.54 -3.09 29.92
CA MET A 721 4.37 -4.53 29.67
C MET A 721 2.95 -4.91 29.25
N GLU A 722 1.95 -4.08 29.54
CA GLU A 722 0.57 -4.25 29.11
C GLU A 722 0.07 -2.88 28.66
N GLU A 723 -0.59 -2.80 27.51
CA GLU A 723 -1.13 -1.59 26.91
C GLU A 723 -2.55 -1.86 26.40
N PHE A 724 -3.45 -0.90 26.59
CA PHE A 724 -4.80 -0.99 26.04
C PHE A 724 -5.39 0.37 25.65
N ALA A 725 -6.34 0.33 24.71
CA ALA A 725 -7.30 1.41 24.48
C ALA A 725 -8.69 1.04 24.99
N ASN A 726 -9.44 2.02 25.50
CA ASN A 726 -10.84 1.83 25.87
C ASN A 726 -11.74 1.84 24.62
N VAL A 727 -12.57 0.81 24.47
CA VAL A 727 -13.42 0.60 23.29
C VAL A 727 -14.39 1.77 23.06
N ASP A 728 -15.11 2.22 24.09
CA ASP A 728 -16.08 3.31 23.98
C ASP A 728 -15.39 4.62 23.54
N SER A 729 -14.16 4.84 24.02
CA SER A 729 -13.40 6.04 23.68
C SER A 729 -12.96 6.08 22.21
N LEU A 730 -12.78 4.93 21.54
CA LEU A 730 -12.47 4.86 20.11
C LEU A 730 -13.68 5.34 19.28
N GLU A 731 -14.87 4.92 19.67
CA GLU A 731 -16.12 5.36 19.03
C GLU A 731 -16.37 6.85 19.26
N GLN A 732 -16.20 7.32 20.50
CA GLN A 732 -16.33 8.73 20.85
C GLN A 732 -15.33 9.61 20.09
N THR A 733 -14.06 9.19 20.01
CA THR A 733 -13.03 9.90 19.25
C THR A 733 -13.42 10.02 17.79
N THR A 734 -13.84 8.92 17.16
CA THR A 734 -14.30 8.92 15.76
C THR A 734 -15.48 9.87 15.54
N GLN A 735 -16.46 9.85 16.45
CA GLN A 735 -17.62 10.74 16.38
C GLN A 735 -17.20 12.22 16.49
N ILE A 736 -16.28 12.53 17.41
CA ILE A 736 -15.74 13.88 17.62
C ILE A 736 -14.98 14.36 16.39
N LEU A 737 -14.03 13.57 15.89
CA LEU A 737 -13.25 13.92 14.70
C LEU A 737 -14.15 14.10 13.47
N THR A 738 -15.16 13.25 13.28
CA THR A 738 -16.15 13.39 12.19
C THR A 738 -16.95 14.69 12.31
N LYS A 739 -17.36 15.07 13.52
CA LYS A 739 -18.05 16.36 13.75
C LYS A 739 -17.12 17.55 13.52
N ILE A 740 -15.87 17.48 13.96
CA ILE A 740 -14.87 18.54 13.72
C ILE A 740 -14.66 18.72 12.21
N ALA A 741 -14.43 17.64 11.46
CA ALA A 741 -14.30 17.68 10.00
C ALA A 741 -15.56 18.29 9.35
N LYS A 742 -16.75 17.89 9.82
CA LYS A 742 -18.02 18.43 9.32
C LYS A 742 -18.16 19.92 9.53
N GLU A 743 -17.74 20.46 10.67
CA GLU A 743 -17.90 21.87 11.03
C GLU A 743 -16.78 22.76 10.50
N PHE A 744 -15.54 22.25 10.48
CA PHE A 744 -14.36 22.99 10.05
C PHE A 744 -14.26 23.09 8.53
N CYS A 745 -14.58 21.99 7.81
CA CYS A 745 -14.40 21.89 6.36
C CYS A 745 -15.65 22.29 5.55
N LYS A 746 -16.58 23.04 6.15
CA LYS A 746 -17.86 23.43 5.52
C LYS A 746 -17.74 24.29 4.28
#